data_AF-A0A967U4K0-F1
#
_entry.id   AF-A0A967U4K0-F1
#
_cell.length_a   1.000
_cell.length_b   1.000
_cell.length_c   1.000
_cell.angle_alpha   90.00
_cell.angle_beta   90.00
_cell.angle_gamma   90.00
#
_symmetry.space_group_name_H-M   'P 1'
#
loop_
_entity.id
_entity.type
_entity.pdbx_description
1 polymer ?
#
loop_
_entity_poly.entity_id
_entity_poly.type
_entity_poly.pdbx_seq_one_letter_code
_entity_poly.pdbx_strand_id
1 'polypeptide(L)'
;MNQTDKKKEGLLFLDNLEKEKVQELLYLSDILEIKKNELISKQFEQSHSFYFLLNGEISFSINVENNTQEFPVGKSDERFTPVGWAGFRPPNRYATTIRCNKDCELIKWSHADLAELFESEPLLGKEFLFFVLKKAVHLLNQVWIELAKFNNSDWYVDFGQDSESTDEEENIAVQTPIELLRQSPFFEIFSENDLYKLADIAEKKYYLGGDRVFTQGEEASGIDLLATGRTAMCFSPEATTKPLDDNQVEDSASLRLVQKAGYVVGWAGAYDGFVNDCTAVATRNAVIYHFSKDALNILFNENPYLALNFARRLLWLLSNQLRNARARLISQHYEFEITSIRNLMEQNAAQLSVTSPLHKIPHLLTHAYTLEDAFKLLFQIEKEGSTLEKGLARLSLDILGKIYKEHLFFDGLKKVYQFVAEAPQTMTAKGVRVQSSRKYTELFRQIPHAVEGWENLPDEAGNIFISNHLVNHPYNTLPNSFQITLDSHFISSMILYKKYGDPGIRVVRVPRSHEFGHENYYSKLGHINVFTKESDNSAETGQKQREQNKMFYKTAAEYIESGQNLMLSPEGTSYRTEDSPGPFKPGAFRLAASIDPEPYIVPIVVANFDKRLNRNVFSLIVKEPFKISEHVENPLDNREGLAEFLTHLQNKYRAYVSEAVALADKTASAKINLKLFESVKKDSRMYSKKNMVVDEHLFEDNVKLLERKKVGTKENPVVFYGSSSVRLWERLDEDFAGHEVLNLGFGGATIDYCAYYFDRLVKP
;
A
#
# COMPACT_ATOMS: atom_id res chain seq x y z
N MET A 1 44.71 -34.18 -4.95
CA MET A 1 43.32 -34.65 -4.89
C MET A 1 42.90 -35.06 -6.29
N ASN A 2 42.42 -36.29 -6.50
CA ASN A 2 41.95 -36.70 -7.85
C ASN A 2 40.69 -35.90 -8.22
N GLN A 3 40.36 -35.74 -9.50
CA GLN A 3 39.20 -34.94 -9.94
C GLN A 3 37.89 -35.42 -9.29
N THR A 4 37.72 -36.74 -9.11
CA THR A 4 36.56 -37.31 -8.42
C THR A 4 36.47 -36.91 -6.95
N ASP A 5 37.61 -36.90 -6.24
CA ASP A 5 37.67 -36.46 -4.84
C ASP A 5 37.33 -34.97 -4.74
N LYS A 6 37.80 -34.15 -5.70
CA LYS A 6 37.51 -32.72 -5.76
C LYS A 6 36.04 -32.42 -5.99
N LYS A 7 35.38 -33.21 -6.84
CA LYS A 7 33.94 -33.08 -7.12
C LYS A 7 33.08 -33.55 -5.93
N LYS A 8 33.53 -34.56 -5.18
CA LYS A 8 32.82 -35.10 -4.02
C LYS A 8 32.98 -34.24 -2.76
N GLU A 9 34.16 -33.66 -2.54
CA GLU A 9 34.50 -32.94 -1.32
C GLU A 9 33.45 -31.86 -0.99
N GLY A 10 32.81 -31.98 0.18
CA GLY A 10 31.83 -31.01 0.69
C GLY A 10 30.37 -31.22 0.25
N LEU A 11 30.10 -32.15 -0.67
CA LEU A 11 28.73 -32.55 -1.06
C LEU A 11 28.18 -33.60 -0.09
N LEU A 12 27.90 -33.19 1.15
CA LEU A 12 27.53 -34.08 2.26
C LEU A 12 26.27 -34.93 2.00
N PHE A 13 25.36 -34.49 1.11
CA PHE A 13 24.18 -35.28 0.75
C PHE A 13 24.54 -36.60 0.05
N LEU A 14 25.76 -36.71 -0.51
CA LEU A 14 26.26 -37.93 -1.14
C LEU A 14 26.64 -39.02 -0.13
N ASP A 15 26.83 -38.68 1.15
CA ASP A 15 27.32 -39.63 2.16
C ASP A 15 26.24 -40.65 2.57
N ASN A 16 24.97 -40.31 2.33
CA ASN A 16 23.81 -41.17 2.62
C ASN A 16 23.32 -41.97 1.39
N LEU A 17 24.04 -41.92 0.26
CA LEU A 17 23.68 -42.57 -0.99
C LEU A 17 24.59 -43.77 -1.30
N GLU A 18 24.08 -44.72 -2.08
CA GLU A 18 24.84 -45.86 -2.58
C GLU A 18 26.04 -45.42 -3.41
N LYS A 19 27.19 -46.10 -3.24
CA LYS A 19 28.46 -45.69 -3.85
C LYS A 19 28.41 -45.68 -5.37
N GLU A 20 27.72 -46.64 -5.97
CA GLU A 20 27.52 -46.75 -7.42
C GLU A 20 26.80 -45.51 -7.96
N LYS A 21 25.72 -45.09 -7.30
CA LYS A 21 24.91 -43.91 -7.70
C LYS A 21 25.68 -42.61 -7.56
N VAL A 22 26.49 -42.49 -6.51
CA VAL A 22 27.40 -41.35 -6.32
C VAL A 22 28.43 -41.30 -7.46
N GLN A 23 29.01 -42.43 -7.85
CA GLN A 23 29.96 -42.47 -8.97
C GLN A 23 29.32 -42.06 -10.29
N GLU A 24 28.08 -42.50 -10.55
CA GLU A 24 27.32 -42.13 -11.74
C GLU A 24 27.07 -40.61 -11.82
N LEU A 25 26.56 -40.00 -10.74
CA LEU A 25 26.36 -38.54 -10.69
C LEU A 25 27.66 -37.75 -10.93
N LEU A 26 28.77 -38.21 -10.36
CA LEU A 26 30.07 -37.56 -10.50
C LEU A 26 30.67 -37.76 -11.90
N TYR A 27 30.38 -38.90 -12.54
CA TYR A 27 30.78 -39.20 -13.92
C TYR A 27 30.09 -38.27 -14.92
N LEU A 28 28.81 -37.93 -14.70
CA LEU A 28 28.02 -37.00 -15.53
C LEU A 28 28.38 -35.52 -15.34
N SER A 29 29.45 -35.20 -14.60
CA SER A 29 29.84 -33.81 -14.32
C SER A 29 31.19 -33.44 -14.90
N ASP A 30 31.41 -32.14 -15.10
CA ASP A 30 32.69 -31.55 -15.48
C ASP A 30 33.13 -30.47 -14.49
N ILE A 31 34.44 -30.25 -14.36
CA ILE A 31 34.96 -29.05 -13.69
C ILE A 31 35.27 -28.01 -14.78
N LEU A 32 34.79 -26.79 -14.56
CA LEU A 32 35.02 -25.65 -15.45
C LEU A 32 35.71 -24.52 -14.71
N GLU A 33 36.70 -23.91 -15.38
CA GLU A 33 37.30 -22.65 -14.97
C GLU A 33 36.78 -21.53 -15.89
N ILE A 34 36.24 -20.48 -15.30
CA ILE A 34 35.70 -19.32 -16.02
C ILE A 34 36.41 -18.07 -15.52
N LYS A 35 36.88 -17.23 -16.44
CA LYS A 35 37.69 -16.06 -16.06
C LYS A 35 36.83 -14.92 -15.52
N LYS A 36 37.45 -14.07 -14.71
CA LYS A 36 36.84 -12.83 -14.25
C LYS A 36 36.21 -12.05 -15.44
N ASN A 37 35.01 -11.53 -15.20
CA ASN A 37 34.12 -10.80 -16.10
C ASN A 37 33.41 -11.64 -17.18
N GLU A 38 33.73 -12.92 -17.34
CA GLU A 38 33.01 -13.80 -18.26
C GLU A 38 31.63 -14.21 -17.72
N LEU A 39 30.72 -14.52 -18.63
CA LEU A 39 29.35 -14.93 -18.33
C LEU A 39 29.28 -16.44 -18.11
N ILE A 40 28.55 -16.85 -17.07
CA ILE A 40 28.11 -18.24 -16.88
C ILE A 40 26.80 -18.48 -17.63
N SER A 41 25.89 -17.52 -17.55
CA SER A 41 24.59 -17.56 -18.22
C SER A 41 24.12 -16.16 -18.56
N LYS A 42 23.24 -16.05 -19.56
CA LYS A 42 22.57 -14.80 -19.91
C LYS A 42 21.06 -14.94 -19.72
N GLN A 43 20.44 -13.91 -19.18
CA GLN A 43 18.99 -13.85 -18.99
C GLN A 43 18.25 -14.20 -20.30
N PHE A 44 17.17 -14.98 -20.15
CA PHE A 44 16.30 -15.48 -21.22
C PHE A 44 16.92 -16.50 -22.18
N GLU A 45 18.22 -16.79 -22.14
CA GLU A 45 18.79 -17.90 -22.92
C GLU A 45 18.30 -19.26 -22.40
N GLN A 46 18.35 -20.26 -23.28
CA GLN A 46 17.98 -21.63 -22.94
C GLN A 46 18.97 -22.21 -21.92
N SER A 47 18.44 -22.75 -20.82
CA SER A 47 19.19 -23.36 -19.74
C SER A 47 19.49 -24.81 -20.09
N HIS A 48 20.69 -25.08 -20.59
CA HIS A 48 21.16 -26.43 -20.91
C HIS A 48 21.96 -27.08 -19.79
N SER A 49 22.46 -26.28 -18.83
CA SER A 49 23.38 -26.77 -17.82
C SER A 49 23.08 -26.21 -16.43
N PHE A 50 23.34 -27.05 -15.44
CA PHE A 50 23.29 -26.73 -14.02
C PHE A 50 24.72 -26.68 -13.46
N TYR A 51 24.97 -25.78 -12.52
CA TYR A 51 26.29 -25.61 -11.92
C TYR A 51 26.23 -25.44 -10.41
N PHE A 52 27.32 -25.83 -9.74
CA PHE A 52 27.66 -25.33 -8.40
C PHE A 52 28.99 -24.59 -8.43
N LEU A 53 29.05 -23.43 -7.77
CA LEU A 53 30.29 -22.70 -7.54
C LEU A 53 31.19 -23.48 -6.56
N LEU A 54 32.43 -23.80 -6.93
CA LEU A 54 33.41 -24.41 -6.03
C LEU A 54 34.31 -23.34 -5.39
N ASN A 55 34.80 -22.40 -6.20
CA ASN A 55 35.64 -21.28 -5.78
C ASN A 55 35.37 -20.06 -6.67
N GLY A 56 35.59 -18.86 -6.14
CA GLY A 56 35.42 -17.60 -6.87
C GLY A 56 34.28 -16.76 -6.31
N GLU A 57 33.77 -15.84 -7.11
CA GLU A 57 32.65 -14.96 -6.75
C GLU A 57 31.84 -14.67 -8.00
N ILE A 58 30.53 -14.80 -7.92
CA ILE A 58 29.59 -14.55 -9.02
C ILE A 58 28.60 -13.45 -8.66
N SER A 59 28.12 -12.72 -9.66
CA SER A 59 27.04 -11.73 -9.55
C SER A 59 25.84 -12.10 -10.40
N PHE A 60 24.65 -11.69 -9.96
CA PHE A 60 23.38 -11.88 -10.64
C PHE A 60 22.83 -10.53 -11.06
N SER A 61 22.42 -10.40 -12.32
CA SER A 61 21.79 -9.19 -12.84
C SER A 61 20.54 -9.48 -13.67
N ILE A 62 19.65 -8.47 -13.73
CA ILE A 62 18.43 -8.47 -14.53
C ILE A 62 18.50 -7.28 -15.49
N ASN A 63 18.27 -7.54 -16.78
CA ASN A 63 18.04 -6.53 -17.78
C ASN A 63 16.52 -6.34 -17.95
N VAL A 64 16.09 -5.09 -18.14
CA VAL A 64 14.70 -4.71 -18.44
C VAL A 64 14.71 -3.99 -19.78
N GLU A 65 13.86 -4.40 -20.73
CA GLU A 65 13.89 -3.88 -22.10
C GLU A 65 13.89 -2.34 -22.16
N ASN A 66 14.68 -1.79 -23.10
CA ASN A 66 15.00 -0.38 -23.31
C ASN A 66 15.95 0.29 -22.31
N ASN A 67 16.47 -0.42 -21.31
CA ASN A 67 17.59 0.06 -20.51
C ASN A 67 18.91 -0.56 -20.98
N THR A 68 19.93 0.27 -21.17
CA THR A 68 21.32 -0.20 -21.40
C THR A 68 21.97 -0.72 -20.11
N GLN A 69 21.30 -0.58 -18.96
CA GLN A 69 21.82 -0.89 -17.65
C GLN A 69 21.27 -2.22 -17.11
N GLU A 70 22.18 -3.14 -16.77
CA GLU A 70 21.86 -4.34 -16.00
C GLU A 70 21.70 -3.97 -14.51
N PHE A 71 20.59 -4.39 -13.90
CA PHE A 71 20.32 -4.17 -12.48
C PHE A 71 20.92 -5.31 -11.64
N PRO A 72 21.86 -5.03 -10.71
CA PRO A 72 22.40 -6.05 -9.83
C PRO A 72 21.33 -6.50 -8.83
N VAL A 73 21.14 -7.82 -8.70
CA VAL A 73 20.11 -8.43 -7.85
C VAL A 73 20.64 -9.53 -6.93
N GLY A 74 21.96 -9.60 -6.78
CA GLY A 74 22.64 -10.47 -5.84
C GLY A 74 24.09 -10.75 -6.22
N LYS A 75 24.85 -11.28 -5.28
CA LYS A 75 26.21 -11.80 -5.49
C LYS A 75 26.50 -12.92 -4.49
N SER A 76 27.37 -13.84 -4.84
CA SER A 76 27.75 -14.91 -3.93
C SER A 76 29.16 -15.40 -4.21
N ASP A 77 29.92 -15.60 -3.15
CA ASP A 77 31.18 -16.32 -3.08
C ASP A 77 31.06 -17.62 -2.26
N GLU A 78 29.82 -18.02 -1.92
CA GLU A 78 29.59 -19.22 -1.12
C GLU A 78 29.84 -20.49 -1.95
N ARG A 79 30.58 -21.43 -1.37
CA ARG A 79 30.77 -22.76 -1.95
C ARG A 79 29.42 -23.48 -2.07
N PHE A 80 29.19 -24.01 -3.25
CA PHE A 80 27.99 -24.66 -3.74
C PHE A 80 26.80 -23.74 -3.99
N THR A 81 27.02 -22.45 -4.24
CA THR A 81 25.96 -21.61 -4.80
C THR A 81 25.47 -22.23 -6.11
N PRO A 82 24.19 -22.62 -6.20
CA PRO A 82 23.64 -23.21 -7.41
C PRO A 82 23.56 -22.15 -8.50
N VAL A 83 23.66 -22.56 -9.75
CA VAL A 83 23.43 -21.73 -10.94
C VAL A 83 22.70 -22.58 -11.98
N GLY A 84 21.73 -21.99 -12.67
CA GLY A 84 20.99 -22.67 -13.74
C GLY A 84 19.83 -23.57 -13.28
N TRP A 85 19.45 -23.57 -12.00
CA TRP A 85 18.33 -24.40 -11.53
C TRP A 85 16.97 -24.03 -12.17
N ALA A 86 16.86 -22.86 -12.80
CA ALA A 86 15.71 -22.50 -13.63
C ALA A 86 15.50 -23.47 -14.82
N GLY A 87 16.54 -24.16 -15.27
CA GLY A 87 16.45 -25.18 -16.31
C GLY A 87 15.82 -26.51 -15.90
N PHE A 88 15.55 -26.72 -14.60
CA PHE A 88 14.75 -27.86 -14.14
C PHE A 88 13.25 -27.69 -14.40
N ARG A 89 12.81 -26.51 -14.87
CA ARG A 89 11.39 -26.21 -15.10
C ARG A 89 11.16 -25.56 -16.46
N PRO A 90 10.15 -26.02 -17.22
CA PRO A 90 9.70 -25.34 -18.44
C PRO A 90 9.44 -23.84 -18.21
N PRO A 91 9.89 -22.95 -19.12
CA PRO A 91 10.42 -23.22 -20.46
C PRO A 91 11.95 -23.43 -20.51
N ASN A 92 12.58 -23.77 -19.38
CA ASN A 92 14.02 -24.04 -19.25
C ASN A 92 14.88 -22.85 -19.71
N ARG A 93 14.66 -21.67 -19.11
CA ARG A 93 15.40 -20.43 -19.43
C ARG A 93 15.99 -19.78 -18.19
N TYR A 94 17.16 -19.16 -18.35
CA TYR A 94 17.80 -18.44 -17.26
C TYR A 94 17.00 -17.20 -16.88
N ALA A 95 16.71 -17.05 -15.58
CA ALA A 95 15.99 -15.89 -15.05
C ALA A 95 16.89 -14.65 -14.88
N THR A 96 18.21 -14.82 -14.86
CA THR A 96 19.20 -13.76 -14.62
C THR A 96 20.44 -13.96 -15.49
N THR A 97 21.13 -12.86 -15.79
CA THR A 97 22.50 -12.90 -16.28
C THR A 97 23.43 -13.15 -15.09
N ILE A 98 24.41 -14.04 -15.26
CA ILE A 98 25.34 -14.41 -14.19
C ILE A 98 26.77 -14.22 -14.69
N ARG A 99 27.57 -13.48 -13.93
CA ARG A 99 28.93 -13.10 -14.29
C ARG A 99 29.91 -13.46 -13.18
N CYS A 100 31.11 -13.87 -13.56
CA CYS A 100 32.21 -14.08 -12.64
C CYS A 100 32.84 -12.73 -12.23
N ASN A 101 32.83 -12.39 -10.95
CA ASN A 101 33.52 -11.21 -10.41
C ASN A 101 35.01 -11.47 -10.13
N LYS A 102 35.36 -12.75 -9.96
CA LYS A 102 36.73 -13.30 -9.82
C LYS A 102 36.86 -14.50 -10.77
N ASP A 103 38.07 -15.02 -10.97
CA ASP A 103 38.20 -16.33 -11.61
C ASP A 103 37.40 -17.35 -10.79
N CYS A 104 36.52 -18.09 -11.46
CA CYS A 104 35.60 -19.03 -10.83
C CYS A 104 35.90 -20.46 -11.27
N GLU A 105 35.77 -21.37 -10.33
CA GLU A 105 35.76 -22.80 -10.59
C GLU A 105 34.36 -23.33 -10.28
N LEU A 106 33.77 -24.08 -11.21
CA LEU A 106 32.42 -24.63 -11.08
C LEU A 106 32.41 -26.12 -11.40
N ILE A 107 31.52 -26.87 -10.76
CA ILE A 107 31.11 -28.18 -11.24
C ILE A 107 29.84 -28.01 -12.08
N LYS A 108 29.80 -28.66 -13.25
CA LYS A 108 28.74 -28.53 -14.25
C LYS A 108 28.11 -29.89 -14.53
N TRP A 109 26.79 -29.89 -14.72
CA TRP A 109 26.03 -30.99 -15.31
C TRP A 109 25.16 -30.50 -16.46
N SER A 110 24.82 -31.40 -17.39
CA SER A 110 23.71 -31.19 -18.33
C SER A 110 22.37 -31.36 -17.62
N HIS A 111 21.37 -30.52 -17.96
CA HIS A 111 20.02 -30.73 -17.46
C HIS A 111 19.37 -32.01 -17.98
N ALA A 112 19.72 -32.45 -19.20
CA ALA A 112 19.18 -33.68 -19.77
C ALA A 112 19.65 -34.90 -18.96
N ASP A 113 20.94 -34.96 -18.69
CA ASP A 113 21.56 -36.07 -17.95
C ASP A 113 21.05 -36.12 -16.50
N LEU A 114 20.90 -34.96 -15.83
CA LEU A 114 20.28 -34.91 -14.51
C LEU A 114 18.81 -35.32 -14.55
N ALA A 115 18.06 -34.96 -15.59
CA ALA A 115 16.66 -35.36 -15.71
C ALA A 115 16.54 -36.88 -15.86
N GLU A 116 17.34 -37.49 -16.75
CA GLU A 116 17.37 -38.94 -16.93
C GLU A 116 17.75 -39.67 -15.63
N LEU A 117 18.82 -39.21 -14.97
CA LEU A 117 19.27 -39.78 -13.69
C LEU A 117 18.21 -39.63 -12.59
N PHE A 118 17.49 -38.51 -12.52
CA PHE A 118 16.48 -38.33 -11.47
C PHE A 118 15.23 -39.18 -11.71
N GLU A 119 14.88 -39.47 -12.96
CA GLU A 119 13.76 -40.37 -13.27
C GLU A 119 14.11 -41.84 -13.01
N SER A 120 15.36 -42.25 -13.23
CA SER A 120 15.84 -43.59 -12.88
C SER A 120 16.09 -43.75 -11.38
N GLU A 121 16.61 -42.71 -10.71
CA GLU A 121 17.00 -42.70 -9.31
C GLU A 121 16.33 -41.56 -8.52
N PRO A 122 15.01 -41.66 -8.24
CA PRO A 122 14.23 -40.56 -7.67
C PRO A 122 14.68 -40.13 -6.27
N LEU A 123 15.18 -41.04 -5.43
CA LEU A 123 15.72 -40.68 -4.11
C LEU A 123 17.01 -39.84 -4.23
N LEU A 124 17.90 -40.17 -5.18
CA LEU A 124 19.09 -39.36 -5.46
C LEU A 124 18.67 -37.97 -5.96
N GLY A 125 17.71 -37.91 -6.88
CA GLY A 125 17.18 -36.65 -7.38
C GLY A 125 16.56 -35.79 -6.27
N LYS A 126 15.82 -36.41 -5.34
CA LYS A 126 15.26 -35.75 -4.15
C LYS A 126 16.38 -35.13 -3.29
N GLU A 127 17.39 -35.90 -2.90
CA GLU A 127 18.52 -35.43 -2.10
C GLU A 127 19.30 -34.31 -2.79
N PHE A 128 19.55 -34.44 -4.09
CA PHE A 128 20.20 -33.41 -4.90
C PHE A 128 19.40 -32.11 -4.89
N LEU A 129 18.09 -32.17 -5.18
CA LEU A 129 17.24 -30.97 -5.23
C LEU A 129 17.05 -30.32 -3.87
N PHE A 130 17.01 -31.09 -2.78
CA PHE A 130 17.00 -30.52 -1.43
C PHE A 130 18.32 -29.83 -1.08
N PHE A 131 19.46 -30.37 -1.53
CA PHE A 131 20.74 -29.68 -1.39
C PHE A 131 20.77 -28.37 -2.20
N VAL A 132 20.27 -28.39 -3.44
CA VAL A 132 20.09 -27.17 -4.26
C VAL A 132 19.20 -26.17 -3.53
N LEU A 133 18.06 -26.61 -2.99
CA LEU A 133 17.14 -25.77 -2.22
C LEU A 133 17.86 -25.10 -1.05
N LYS A 134 18.56 -25.90 -0.21
CA LYS A 134 19.31 -25.41 0.95
C LYS A 134 20.29 -24.31 0.59
N LYS A 135 20.99 -24.47 -0.54
CA LYS A 135 21.99 -23.49 -1.01
C LYS A 135 21.35 -22.28 -1.69
N ALA A 136 20.24 -22.46 -2.41
CA ALA A 136 19.53 -21.37 -3.06
C ALA A 136 18.82 -20.43 -2.07
N VAL A 137 18.42 -20.93 -0.89
CA VAL A 137 17.81 -20.12 0.19
C VAL A 137 18.71 -18.98 0.62
N HIS A 138 20.02 -19.17 0.65
CA HIS A 138 20.98 -18.11 0.96
C HIS A 138 20.81 -16.89 0.03
N LEU A 139 20.54 -17.12 -1.26
CA LEU A 139 20.31 -16.04 -2.23
C LEU A 139 19.01 -15.27 -1.95
N LEU A 140 17.98 -15.95 -1.45
CA LEU A 140 16.74 -15.29 -1.02
C LEU A 140 16.97 -14.44 0.23
N ASN A 141 17.67 -14.99 1.22
CA ASN A 141 17.99 -14.30 2.46
C ASN A 141 18.84 -13.04 2.20
N GLN A 142 19.80 -13.08 1.29
CA GLN A 142 20.55 -11.89 0.88
C GLN A 142 19.64 -10.79 0.31
N VAL A 143 18.68 -11.15 -0.55
CA VAL A 143 17.72 -10.17 -1.09
C VAL A 143 16.81 -9.63 0.00
N TRP A 144 16.39 -10.47 0.97
CA TRP A 144 15.61 -10.03 2.12
C TRP A 144 16.39 -9.12 3.06
N ILE A 145 17.69 -9.33 3.26
CA ILE A 145 18.55 -8.42 4.01
C ILE A 145 18.60 -7.04 3.32
N GLU A 146 18.75 -6.99 2.00
CA GLU A 146 18.70 -5.72 1.27
C GLU A 146 17.31 -5.08 1.34
N LEU A 147 16.24 -5.86 1.18
CA LEU A 147 14.86 -5.38 1.31
C LEU A 147 14.52 -4.87 2.71
N ALA A 148 15.11 -5.44 3.76
CA ALA A 148 14.91 -5.00 5.14
C ALA A 148 15.52 -3.63 5.43
N LYS A 149 16.41 -3.12 4.56
CA LYS A 149 16.91 -1.73 4.63
C LYS A 149 15.88 -0.71 4.19
N PHE A 150 14.82 -1.15 3.50
CA PHE A 150 13.74 -0.30 3.04
C PHE A 150 12.57 -0.31 4.01
N ASN A 151 11.75 0.75 3.96
CA ASN A 151 10.56 0.84 4.79
C ASN A 151 9.41 -0.01 4.19
N ASN A 152 8.93 -0.98 4.98
CA ASN A 152 8.03 -2.03 4.51
C ASN A 152 6.58 -1.85 4.98
N SER A 153 6.31 -0.81 5.78
CA SER A 153 4.97 -0.48 6.29
C SER A 153 3.98 -0.05 5.19
N ASP A 154 4.49 0.32 4.01
CA ASP A 154 3.69 0.75 2.86
C ASP A 154 3.32 -0.37 1.87
N TRP A 155 3.83 -1.59 2.07
CA TRP A 155 3.71 -2.69 1.09
C TRP A 155 2.34 -3.35 1.07
N TYR A 156 1.54 -3.10 2.10
CA TYR A 156 0.21 -3.65 2.23
C TYR A 156 -0.78 -2.51 2.20
N VAL A 157 -1.38 -2.34 1.03
CA VAL A 157 -2.64 -1.63 0.93
C VAL A 157 -3.70 -2.69 1.06
N ASP A 158 -4.45 -2.64 2.15
CA ASP A 158 -5.73 -3.31 2.18
C ASP A 158 -6.58 -2.66 1.08
N PHE A 159 -6.79 -3.39 -0.01
CA PHE A 159 -7.51 -2.90 -1.18
C PHE A 159 -9.03 -2.83 -0.92
N GLY A 160 -9.49 -3.07 0.31
CA GLY A 160 -10.88 -2.90 0.72
C GLY A 160 -11.83 -3.82 -0.03
N GLN A 161 -11.32 -4.96 -0.53
CA GLN A 161 -12.13 -5.99 -1.19
C GLN A 161 -12.50 -7.15 -0.29
N ASP A 162 -11.87 -7.27 0.88
CA ASP A 162 -12.60 -7.80 2.01
C ASP A 162 -13.60 -6.68 2.33
N SER A 163 -14.89 -6.96 2.14
CA SER A 163 -15.92 -6.22 2.86
C SER A 163 -15.45 -6.03 4.31
N GLU A 164 -16.01 -5.06 5.00
CA GLU A 164 -16.33 -5.29 6.41
C GLU A 164 -17.11 -6.62 6.46
N SER A 165 -16.39 -7.74 6.45
CA SER A 165 -16.71 -8.88 7.26
C SER A 165 -16.64 -8.27 8.64
N THR A 166 -17.78 -7.77 9.07
CA THR A 166 -18.23 -7.97 10.42
C THR A 166 -17.62 -9.29 10.89
N ASP A 167 -17.05 -9.28 12.09
CA ASP A 167 -16.73 -10.48 12.87
C ASP A 167 -18.02 -11.29 13.17
N GLU A 168 -18.86 -11.51 12.16
CA GLU A 168 -19.65 -12.70 12.05
C GLU A 168 -18.63 -13.83 12.01
N GLU A 169 -18.51 -14.51 13.15
CA GLU A 169 -18.15 -15.92 13.22
C GLU A 169 -19.12 -16.71 12.31
N GLU A 170 -19.05 -16.48 11.00
CA GLU A 170 -19.53 -17.46 10.05
C GLU A 170 -18.71 -18.71 10.35
N ASN A 171 -19.39 -19.78 10.70
CA ASN A 171 -18.91 -21.14 10.57
C ASN A 171 -18.51 -21.37 9.09
N ILE A 172 -17.42 -20.76 8.63
CA ILE A 172 -16.78 -21.10 7.37
C ILE A 172 -16.34 -22.54 7.60
N ALA A 173 -17.11 -23.46 7.02
CA ALA A 173 -16.78 -24.88 7.02
C ALA A 173 -15.34 -24.99 6.54
N VAL A 174 -14.43 -25.30 7.47
CA VAL A 174 -13.01 -25.35 7.13
C VAL A 174 -12.85 -26.47 6.11
N GLN A 175 -12.38 -26.11 4.93
CA GLN A 175 -12.14 -27.04 3.84
C GLN A 175 -11.34 -28.25 4.34
N THR A 176 -11.69 -29.42 3.83
CA THR A 176 -10.94 -30.65 4.11
C THR A 176 -9.51 -30.53 3.57
N PRO A 177 -8.54 -31.27 4.11
CA PRO A 177 -7.16 -31.25 3.58
C PRO A 177 -7.11 -31.51 2.07
N ILE A 178 -7.92 -32.46 1.57
CA ILE A 178 -7.93 -32.82 0.15
C ILE A 178 -8.47 -31.70 -0.75
N GLU A 179 -9.52 -30.99 -0.34
CA GLU A 179 -10.03 -29.82 -1.07
C GLU A 179 -8.99 -28.70 -1.12
N LEU A 180 -8.29 -28.50 -0.01
CA LEU A 180 -7.26 -27.47 0.11
C LEU A 180 -6.03 -27.78 -0.75
N LEU A 181 -5.58 -29.03 -0.76
CA LEU A 181 -4.50 -29.50 -1.60
C LEU A 181 -4.84 -29.35 -3.09
N ARG A 182 -6.05 -29.71 -3.52
CA ARG A 182 -6.52 -29.54 -4.91
C ARG A 182 -6.53 -28.07 -5.37
N GLN A 183 -6.82 -27.14 -4.46
CA GLN A 183 -6.83 -25.70 -4.75
C GLN A 183 -5.45 -25.06 -4.67
N SER A 184 -4.46 -25.76 -4.12
CA SER A 184 -3.13 -25.22 -3.89
C SER A 184 -2.31 -25.14 -5.17
N PRO A 185 -1.76 -23.95 -5.50
CA PRO A 185 -0.79 -23.84 -6.57
C PRO A 185 0.40 -24.78 -6.40
N PHE A 186 0.83 -25.04 -5.17
CA PHE A 186 1.97 -25.90 -4.87
C PHE A 186 1.73 -27.36 -5.26
N PHE A 187 0.50 -27.84 -5.01
CA PHE A 187 0.13 -29.25 -5.19
C PHE A 187 -0.54 -29.56 -6.55
N GLU A 188 -0.63 -28.59 -7.45
CA GLU A 188 -1.28 -28.70 -8.77
C GLU A 188 -0.79 -29.84 -9.67
N ILE A 189 0.47 -30.29 -9.51
CA ILE A 189 1.08 -31.32 -10.39
C ILE A 189 0.96 -32.75 -9.84
N PHE A 190 0.49 -32.92 -8.60
CA PHE A 190 0.48 -34.22 -7.95
C PHE A 190 -0.74 -35.02 -8.42
N SER A 191 -0.58 -36.34 -8.52
CA SER A 191 -1.69 -37.22 -8.87
C SER A 191 -2.74 -37.23 -7.76
N GLU A 192 -4.01 -37.53 -8.08
CA GLU A 192 -5.06 -37.66 -7.06
C GLU A 192 -4.65 -38.63 -5.93
N ASN A 193 -4.00 -39.75 -6.28
CA ASN A 193 -3.48 -40.71 -5.31
C ASN A 193 -2.44 -40.10 -4.36
N ASP A 194 -1.52 -39.28 -4.87
CA ASP A 194 -0.52 -38.58 -4.05
C ASP A 194 -1.17 -37.53 -3.15
N LEU A 195 -2.19 -36.82 -3.66
CA LEU A 195 -2.96 -35.85 -2.87
C LEU A 195 -3.68 -36.51 -1.70
N TYR A 196 -4.27 -37.69 -1.89
CA TYR A 196 -4.89 -38.46 -0.79
C TYR A 196 -3.86 -38.87 0.27
N LYS A 197 -2.70 -39.39 -0.15
CA LYS A 197 -1.61 -39.74 0.79
C LYS A 197 -1.10 -38.55 1.60
N LEU A 198 -1.02 -37.37 0.97
CA LEU A 198 -0.66 -36.12 1.66
C LEU A 198 -1.78 -35.67 2.59
N ALA A 199 -3.04 -35.75 2.17
CA ALA A 199 -4.19 -35.41 2.99
C ALA A 199 -4.27 -36.25 4.27
N ASP A 200 -3.91 -37.54 4.19
CA ASP A 200 -3.97 -38.48 5.32
C ASP A 200 -2.98 -38.12 6.46
N ILE A 201 -1.90 -37.41 6.14
CA ILE A 201 -0.90 -36.98 7.13
C ILE A 201 -1.07 -35.51 7.58
N ALA A 202 -2.16 -34.85 7.18
CA ALA A 202 -2.40 -33.44 7.50
C ALA A 202 -2.96 -33.25 8.91
N GLU A 203 -2.28 -32.43 9.72
CA GLU A 203 -2.68 -32.08 11.08
C GLU A 203 -3.28 -30.68 11.12
N LYS A 204 -4.51 -30.56 11.61
CA LYS A 204 -5.19 -29.26 11.72
C LYS A 204 -4.72 -28.49 12.96
N LYS A 205 -4.24 -27.27 12.76
CA LYS A 205 -3.81 -26.34 13.83
C LYS A 205 -4.60 -25.04 13.80
N TYR A 206 -4.85 -24.48 14.98
CA TYR A 206 -5.61 -23.25 15.19
C TYR A 206 -4.70 -22.19 15.82
N TYR A 207 -4.81 -20.96 15.31
CA TYR A 207 -4.02 -19.81 15.75
C TYR A 207 -4.94 -18.62 15.94
N LEU A 208 -4.79 -17.90 17.05
CA LEU A 208 -5.45 -16.62 17.31
C LEU A 208 -4.68 -15.47 16.65
N GLY A 209 -5.35 -14.35 16.42
CA GLY A 209 -4.67 -13.12 16.00
C GLY A 209 -3.56 -12.72 16.98
N GLY A 210 -2.32 -12.64 16.49
CA GLY A 210 -1.10 -12.39 17.26
C GLY A 210 -0.22 -13.63 17.47
N ASP A 211 -0.76 -14.84 17.30
CA ASP A 211 0.01 -16.07 17.53
C ASP A 211 1.10 -16.27 16.48
N ARG A 212 2.25 -16.79 16.93
CA ARG A 212 3.33 -17.22 16.03
C ARG A 212 3.02 -18.62 15.50
N VAL A 213 3.05 -18.77 14.18
CA VAL A 213 2.96 -20.08 13.52
C VAL A 213 4.30 -20.80 13.62
N PHE A 214 5.39 -20.07 13.35
CA PHE A 214 6.78 -20.51 13.56
C PHE A 214 7.71 -19.29 13.67
N THR A 215 8.89 -19.48 14.25
CA THR A 215 9.87 -18.39 14.49
C THR A 215 11.13 -18.57 13.65
N GLN A 216 11.66 -17.47 13.11
CA GLN A 216 12.94 -17.41 12.42
C GLN A 216 14.07 -17.99 13.29
N GLY A 217 14.92 -18.82 12.69
CA GLY A 217 16.09 -19.43 13.32
C GLY A 217 15.79 -20.71 14.12
N GLU A 218 14.53 -21.01 14.42
CA GLU A 218 14.14 -22.29 15.03
C GLU A 218 14.18 -23.42 14.00
N GLU A 219 14.40 -24.65 14.48
CA GLU A 219 14.31 -25.84 13.65
C GLU A 219 12.92 -25.94 13.00
N ALA A 220 12.90 -26.12 11.69
CA ALA A 220 11.65 -26.17 10.96
C ALA A 220 10.97 -27.54 11.15
N SER A 221 9.69 -27.52 11.54
CA SER A 221 8.95 -28.70 11.99
C SER A 221 8.13 -29.40 10.90
N GLY A 222 7.88 -28.73 9.76
CA GLY A 222 7.15 -29.31 8.64
C GLY A 222 6.83 -28.30 7.54
N ILE A 223 5.79 -28.60 6.76
CA ILE A 223 5.15 -27.68 5.81
C ILE A 223 3.79 -27.24 6.37
N ASP A 224 3.43 -25.97 6.15
CA ASP A 224 2.19 -25.39 6.66
C ASP A 224 1.36 -24.80 5.51
N LEU A 225 0.08 -25.15 5.45
CA LEU A 225 -0.86 -24.74 4.42
C LEU A 225 -2.01 -23.94 5.05
N LEU A 226 -2.21 -22.69 4.61
CA LEU A 226 -3.31 -21.86 5.12
C LEU A 226 -4.65 -22.44 4.65
N ALA A 227 -5.55 -22.76 5.59
CA ALA A 227 -6.92 -23.16 5.30
C ALA A 227 -7.88 -21.95 5.32
N THR A 228 -7.81 -21.15 6.38
CA THR A 228 -8.55 -19.88 6.50
C THR A 228 -7.78 -18.92 7.43
N GLY A 229 -8.13 -17.63 7.40
CA GLY A 229 -7.48 -16.59 8.19
C GLY A 229 -6.44 -15.80 7.39
N ARG A 230 -5.42 -15.28 8.09
CA ARG A 230 -4.36 -14.48 7.48
C ARG A 230 -3.06 -14.55 8.27
N THR A 231 -1.96 -14.88 7.61
CA THR A 231 -0.62 -14.87 8.20
C THR A 231 0.31 -13.85 7.53
N ALA A 232 1.19 -13.26 8.32
CA ALA A 232 2.26 -12.38 7.88
C ALA A 232 3.62 -13.06 8.05
N MET A 233 4.43 -13.01 7.00
CA MET A 233 5.82 -13.44 6.99
C MET A 233 6.71 -12.24 7.29
N CYS A 234 7.50 -12.33 8.35
CA CYS A 234 8.31 -11.26 8.87
C CYS A 234 9.77 -11.71 8.96
N PHE A 235 10.70 -10.88 8.50
CA PHE A 235 12.12 -11.19 8.49
C PHE A 235 12.91 -10.15 9.25
N SER A 236 13.81 -10.62 10.13
CA SER A 236 14.78 -9.76 10.81
C SER A 236 16.20 -10.15 10.39
N PRO A 237 17.00 -9.21 9.84
CA PRO A 237 18.41 -9.46 9.56
C PRO A 237 19.22 -9.85 10.80
N GLU A 238 18.84 -9.32 11.97
CA GLU A 238 19.55 -9.47 13.25
C GLU A 238 19.29 -10.83 13.92
N ALA A 239 18.16 -11.48 13.58
CA ALA A 239 17.77 -12.79 14.11
C ALA A 239 18.52 -13.99 13.50
N THR A 240 19.48 -13.73 12.62
CA THR A 240 20.28 -14.79 11.98
C THR A 240 21.16 -15.58 12.97
N THR A 241 21.25 -15.15 14.23
CA THR A 241 22.04 -15.82 15.28
C THR A 241 21.27 -16.21 16.54
N LYS A 242 20.04 -15.70 16.76
CA LYS A 242 19.18 -16.02 17.92
C LYS A 242 17.68 -15.84 17.59
N PRO A 243 16.77 -16.60 18.23
CA PRO A 243 15.33 -16.40 18.10
C PRO A 243 14.91 -14.98 18.53
N LEU A 244 13.94 -14.40 17.81
CA LEU A 244 13.38 -13.07 18.09
C LEU A 244 12.54 -13.07 19.37
N ASP A 245 12.74 -12.08 20.24
CA ASP A 245 11.79 -11.77 21.32
C ASP A 245 10.51 -11.09 20.79
N ASP A 246 9.51 -10.84 21.66
CA ASP A 246 8.23 -10.23 21.26
C ASP A 246 8.31 -8.77 20.83
N ASN A 247 9.36 -8.04 21.23
CA ASN A 247 9.57 -6.65 20.82
C ASN A 247 10.32 -6.58 19.48
N GLN A 248 11.24 -7.51 19.19
CA GLN A 248 12.03 -7.52 17.96
C GLN A 248 11.24 -7.94 16.71
N VAL A 249 10.06 -8.55 16.85
CA VAL A 249 9.13 -8.78 15.73
C VAL A 249 8.54 -7.45 15.24
N GLU A 250 8.44 -6.42 16.10
CA GLU A 250 7.90 -5.12 15.73
C GLU A 250 8.86 -4.33 14.82
N ASP A 251 10.17 -4.59 14.90
CA ASP A 251 11.22 -4.01 14.05
C ASP A 251 11.54 -4.86 12.79
N SER A 252 10.81 -5.96 12.58
CA SER A 252 11.06 -6.87 11.47
C SER A 252 10.38 -6.45 10.17
N ALA A 253 11.07 -6.66 9.05
CA ALA A 253 10.56 -6.39 7.72
C ALA A 253 9.42 -7.36 7.37
N SER A 254 8.20 -6.87 7.19
CA SER A 254 7.11 -7.70 6.67
C SER A 254 7.35 -8.03 5.19
N LEU A 255 7.65 -9.28 4.91
CA LEU A 255 7.99 -9.77 3.58
C LEU A 255 6.78 -10.21 2.78
N ARG A 256 5.75 -10.82 3.39
CA ARG A 256 4.62 -11.36 2.62
C ARG A 256 3.38 -11.55 3.49
N LEU A 257 2.19 -11.23 2.99
CA LEU A 257 0.93 -11.72 3.56
C LEU A 257 0.45 -12.97 2.80
N VAL A 258 -0.02 -13.97 3.55
CA VAL A 258 -0.70 -15.15 3.03
C VAL A 258 -2.12 -15.15 3.57
N GLN A 259 -3.09 -14.98 2.68
CA GLN A 259 -4.51 -14.83 3.04
C GLN A 259 -5.44 -15.80 2.29
N LYS A 260 -4.92 -16.47 1.26
CA LYS A 260 -5.70 -17.35 0.39
C LYS A 260 -5.55 -18.80 0.84
N ALA A 261 -6.68 -19.48 0.99
CA ALA A 261 -6.74 -20.91 1.22
C ALA A 261 -5.87 -21.67 0.20
N GLY A 262 -5.11 -22.66 0.66
CA GLY A 262 -4.25 -23.51 -0.16
C GLY A 262 -2.86 -22.92 -0.44
N TYR A 263 -2.51 -21.78 0.18
CA TYR A 263 -1.17 -21.21 0.02
C TYR A 263 -0.22 -21.67 1.13
N VAL A 264 1.00 -22.02 0.74
CA VAL A 264 2.06 -22.45 1.67
C VAL A 264 2.52 -21.26 2.50
N VAL A 265 2.49 -21.45 3.83
CA VAL A 265 2.97 -20.53 4.87
C VAL A 265 4.41 -20.87 5.25
N GLY A 266 4.64 -22.09 5.74
CA GLY A 266 5.94 -22.64 6.12
C GLY A 266 6.35 -23.77 5.18
N TRP A 267 7.63 -23.84 4.79
CA TRP A 267 8.13 -24.86 3.85
C TRP A 267 9.49 -25.45 4.23
N ALA A 268 10.25 -24.79 5.11
CA ALA A 268 11.61 -25.19 5.45
C ALA A 268 11.68 -26.58 6.10
N GLY A 269 10.64 -27.00 6.83
CA GLY A 269 10.63 -28.27 7.56
C GLY A 269 10.37 -29.51 6.72
N ALA A 270 10.35 -29.38 5.39
CA ALA A 270 10.21 -30.53 4.49
C ALA A 270 11.51 -31.35 4.33
N TYR A 271 12.62 -30.93 4.97
CA TYR A 271 13.91 -31.63 4.92
C TYR A 271 14.73 -31.41 6.19
N ASP A 272 15.60 -32.38 6.50
CA ASP A 272 16.41 -32.36 7.72
C ASP A 272 17.48 -31.26 7.75
N GLY A 273 17.65 -30.66 8.93
CA GLY A 273 18.66 -29.63 9.17
C GLY A 273 18.36 -28.27 8.51
N PHE A 274 17.08 -27.99 8.24
CA PHE A 274 16.58 -26.67 7.89
C PHE A 274 16.05 -25.93 9.12
N VAL A 275 16.20 -24.61 9.11
CA VAL A 275 15.60 -23.69 10.08
C VAL A 275 14.62 -22.78 9.35
N ASN A 276 13.70 -22.16 10.08
CA ASN A 276 12.81 -21.18 9.48
C ASN A 276 13.61 -19.90 9.12
N ASP A 277 13.58 -19.49 7.85
CA ASP A 277 14.29 -18.28 7.40
C ASP A 277 13.58 -16.98 7.79
N CYS A 278 12.34 -17.06 8.27
CA CYS A 278 11.52 -15.93 8.70
C CYS A 278 10.51 -16.38 9.76
N THR A 279 9.85 -15.43 10.42
CA THR A 279 8.79 -15.66 11.39
C THR A 279 7.43 -15.54 10.70
N ALA A 280 6.51 -16.46 10.96
CA ALA A 280 5.12 -16.36 10.53
C ALA A 280 4.22 -16.01 11.72
N VAL A 281 3.40 -14.96 11.58
CA VAL A 281 2.46 -14.50 12.61
C VAL A 281 1.04 -14.50 12.05
N ALA A 282 0.09 -15.10 12.76
CA ALA A 282 -1.33 -14.97 12.46
C ALA A 282 -1.77 -13.54 12.76
N THR A 283 -2.28 -12.82 11.76
CA THR A 283 -2.72 -11.42 11.92
C THR A 283 -4.21 -11.30 12.26
N ARG A 284 -4.94 -12.39 12.08
CA ARG A 284 -6.31 -12.66 12.56
C ARG A 284 -6.40 -14.16 12.81
N ASN A 285 -7.50 -14.63 13.41
CA ASN A 285 -7.71 -16.05 13.64
C ASN A 285 -7.49 -16.84 12.35
N ALA A 286 -6.65 -17.88 12.44
CA ALA A 286 -6.21 -18.67 11.30
C ALA A 286 -6.25 -20.15 11.60
N VAL A 287 -6.56 -20.93 10.56
CA VAL A 287 -6.51 -22.38 10.58
C VAL A 287 -5.51 -22.82 9.54
N ILE A 288 -4.59 -23.70 9.93
CA ILE A 288 -3.48 -24.18 9.12
C ILE A 288 -3.46 -25.70 9.17
N TYR A 289 -3.25 -26.34 8.02
CA TYR A 289 -2.87 -27.76 7.99
C TYR A 289 -1.36 -27.88 7.98
N HIS A 290 -0.83 -28.56 8.98
CA HIS A 290 0.57 -28.86 9.18
C HIS A 290 0.87 -30.28 8.73
N PHE A 291 1.96 -30.47 8.00
CA PHE A 291 2.45 -31.81 7.64
C PHE A 291 3.84 -31.94 8.24
N SER A 292 3.95 -32.77 9.28
CA SER A 292 5.18 -32.89 10.06
C SER A 292 6.30 -33.48 9.22
N LYS A 293 7.53 -33.05 9.51
CA LYS A 293 8.75 -33.55 8.87
C LYS A 293 8.85 -35.07 8.92
N ASP A 294 8.53 -35.68 10.06
CA ASP A 294 8.58 -37.12 10.25
C ASP A 294 7.59 -37.86 9.35
N ALA A 295 6.34 -37.37 9.26
CA ALA A 295 5.33 -37.95 8.39
C ALA A 295 5.70 -37.81 6.90
N LEU A 296 6.25 -36.66 6.50
CA LEU A 296 6.75 -36.45 5.13
C LEU A 296 7.91 -37.38 4.81
N ASN A 297 8.86 -37.56 5.73
CA ASN A 297 10.00 -38.46 5.55
C ASN A 297 9.57 -39.92 5.36
N ILE A 298 8.59 -40.40 6.15
CA ILE A 298 8.00 -41.73 5.97
C ILE A 298 7.37 -41.84 4.58
N LEU A 299 6.53 -40.87 4.21
CA LEU A 299 5.83 -40.86 2.92
C LEU A 299 6.80 -40.83 1.73
N PHE A 300 7.88 -40.05 1.83
CA PHE A 300 8.90 -39.92 0.78
C PHE A 300 9.70 -41.20 0.57
N ASN A 301 10.01 -41.93 1.66
CA ASN A 301 10.69 -43.21 1.56
C ASN A 301 9.78 -44.27 0.93
N GLU A 302 8.49 -44.27 1.24
CA GLU A 302 7.51 -45.18 0.64
C GLU A 302 7.18 -44.83 -0.82
N ASN A 303 7.31 -43.55 -1.21
CA ASN A 303 6.93 -43.05 -2.54
C ASN A 303 8.02 -42.13 -3.12
N PRO A 304 9.11 -42.71 -3.68
CA PRO A 304 10.24 -41.93 -4.19
C PRO A 304 9.89 -40.90 -5.27
N TYR A 305 8.99 -41.23 -6.20
CA TYR A 305 8.56 -40.29 -7.24
C TYR A 305 7.75 -39.11 -6.68
N LEU A 306 6.93 -39.35 -5.65
CA LEU A 306 6.24 -38.28 -4.92
C LEU A 306 7.29 -37.36 -4.27
N ALA A 307 8.31 -37.94 -3.64
CA ALA A 307 9.39 -37.18 -3.00
C ALA A 307 10.15 -36.30 -3.99
N LEU A 308 10.52 -36.84 -5.16
CA LEU A 308 11.19 -36.10 -6.22
C LEU A 308 10.33 -34.92 -6.71
N ASN A 309 9.04 -35.17 -6.97
CA ASN A 309 8.11 -34.11 -7.40
C ASN A 309 7.89 -33.06 -6.31
N PHE A 310 7.88 -33.46 -5.03
CA PHE A 310 7.81 -32.53 -3.90
C PHE A 310 9.05 -31.62 -3.84
N ALA A 311 10.24 -32.18 -3.99
CA ALA A 311 11.49 -31.40 -4.04
C ALA A 311 11.49 -30.41 -5.23
N ARG A 312 11.01 -30.83 -6.41
CA ARG A 312 10.81 -29.95 -7.58
C ARG A 312 9.85 -28.79 -7.25
N ARG A 313 8.77 -29.05 -6.52
CA ARG A 313 7.78 -28.01 -6.13
C ARG A 313 8.29 -27.06 -5.05
N LEU A 314 9.14 -27.49 -4.13
CA LEU A 314 9.82 -26.60 -3.20
C LEU A 314 10.80 -25.68 -3.92
N LEU A 315 11.59 -26.22 -4.86
CA LEU A 315 12.51 -25.40 -5.65
C LEU A 315 11.75 -24.39 -6.54
N TRP A 316 10.58 -24.77 -7.06
CA TRP A 316 9.66 -23.85 -7.72
C TRP A 316 9.17 -22.74 -6.80
N LEU A 317 8.75 -23.09 -5.58
CA LEU A 317 8.24 -22.14 -4.58
C LEU A 317 9.34 -21.12 -4.22
N LEU A 318 10.55 -21.60 -3.91
CA LEU A 318 11.70 -20.75 -3.63
C LEU A 318 12.04 -19.84 -4.82
N SER A 319 12.03 -20.39 -6.03
CA SER A 319 12.32 -19.61 -7.24
C SER A 319 11.30 -18.48 -7.44
N ASN A 320 10.02 -18.72 -7.14
CA ASN A 320 9.00 -17.68 -7.17
C ASN A 320 9.24 -16.63 -6.08
N GLN A 321 9.52 -17.05 -4.85
CA GLN A 321 9.83 -16.13 -3.76
C GLN A 321 11.03 -15.24 -4.07
N LEU A 322 12.09 -15.80 -4.64
CA LEU A 322 13.28 -15.06 -5.06
C LEU A 322 12.99 -14.07 -6.19
N ARG A 323 12.22 -14.46 -7.22
CA ARG A 323 11.82 -13.52 -8.28
C ARG A 323 10.98 -12.38 -7.72
N ASN A 324 10.05 -12.69 -6.82
CA ASN A 324 9.19 -11.69 -6.18
C ASN A 324 10.00 -10.71 -5.32
N ALA A 325 10.92 -11.23 -4.51
CA ALA A 325 11.80 -10.42 -3.67
C ALA A 325 12.70 -9.52 -4.54
N ARG A 326 13.27 -10.04 -5.63
CA ARG A 326 14.09 -9.24 -6.57
C ARG A 326 13.29 -8.17 -7.30
N ALA A 327 12.06 -8.48 -7.74
CA ALA A 327 11.18 -7.50 -8.37
C ALA A 327 10.87 -6.34 -7.41
N ARG A 328 10.64 -6.63 -6.13
CA ARG A 328 10.47 -5.60 -5.10
C ARG A 328 11.74 -4.82 -4.85
N LEU A 329 12.90 -5.49 -4.82
CA LEU A 329 14.19 -4.83 -4.62
C LEU A 329 14.47 -3.80 -5.72
N ILE A 330 14.18 -4.15 -6.99
CA ILE A 330 14.28 -3.21 -8.12
C ILE A 330 13.32 -2.02 -7.92
N SER A 331 12.09 -2.27 -7.48
CA SER A 331 11.12 -1.20 -7.24
C SER A 331 11.58 -0.22 -6.16
N GLN A 332 12.23 -0.71 -5.10
CA GLN A 332 12.66 0.10 -3.97
C GLN A 332 13.93 0.91 -4.26
N HIS A 333 14.96 0.29 -4.86
CA HIS A 333 16.23 0.97 -5.13
C HIS A 333 16.12 2.09 -6.17
N TYR A 334 15.18 1.98 -7.09
CA TYR A 334 15.16 2.83 -8.28
C TYR A 334 13.84 3.57 -8.48
N GLU A 335 12.92 3.51 -7.52
CA GLU A 335 11.61 4.17 -7.57
C GLU A 335 10.79 3.84 -8.84
N PHE A 336 10.96 2.62 -9.35
CA PHE A 336 10.38 2.18 -10.63
C PHE A 336 9.34 1.07 -10.45
N GLU A 337 8.21 1.34 -9.77
CA GLU A 337 7.14 0.35 -9.63
C GLU A 337 6.69 -0.17 -11.01
N ILE A 338 6.42 0.75 -11.95
CA ILE A 338 5.93 0.42 -13.29
C ILE A 338 6.95 -0.45 -14.05
N THR A 339 8.24 -0.10 -13.98
CA THR A 339 9.32 -0.90 -14.61
C THR A 339 9.45 -2.26 -13.93
N SER A 340 9.23 -2.34 -12.62
CA SER A 340 9.26 -3.60 -11.87
C SER A 340 8.11 -4.51 -12.30
N ILE A 341 6.90 -3.98 -12.51
CA ILE A 341 5.78 -4.73 -13.08
C ILE A 341 6.09 -5.17 -14.51
N ARG A 342 6.68 -4.30 -15.33
CA ARG A 342 7.08 -4.65 -16.70
C ARG A 342 8.07 -5.81 -16.73
N ASN A 343 9.16 -5.73 -15.96
CA ASN A 343 10.13 -6.80 -15.83
C ASN A 343 9.49 -8.09 -15.29
N LEU A 344 8.56 -7.97 -14.33
CA LEU A 344 7.82 -9.12 -13.84
C LEU A 344 7.00 -9.79 -14.97
N MET A 345 6.37 -9.02 -15.85
CA MET A 345 5.64 -9.57 -17.00
C MET A 345 6.61 -10.22 -18.01
N GLU A 346 7.71 -9.55 -18.35
CA GLU A 346 8.74 -10.06 -19.28
C GLU A 346 9.34 -11.39 -18.80
N GLN A 347 9.68 -11.49 -17.52
CA GLN A 347 10.22 -12.72 -16.93
C GLN A 347 9.26 -13.91 -16.97
N ASN A 348 7.97 -13.64 -17.04
CA ASN A 348 6.94 -14.68 -17.10
C ASN A 348 6.30 -14.77 -18.49
N ALA A 349 6.74 -13.98 -19.47
CA ALA A 349 6.12 -13.90 -20.79
C ALA A 349 6.08 -15.25 -21.52
N ALA A 350 7.15 -16.06 -21.38
CA ALA A 350 7.20 -17.39 -21.97
C ALA A 350 6.29 -18.43 -21.27
N GLN A 351 5.77 -18.13 -20.07
CA GLN A 351 4.80 -18.96 -19.34
C GLN A 351 3.38 -18.39 -19.41
N LEU A 352 3.21 -17.14 -19.84
CA LEU A 352 1.92 -16.49 -19.99
C LEU A 352 1.30 -16.84 -21.35
N SER A 353 -0.02 -17.03 -21.37
CA SER A 353 -0.75 -17.10 -22.63
C SER A 353 -0.52 -15.82 -23.44
N VAL A 354 -0.39 -15.92 -24.75
CA VAL A 354 -0.33 -14.76 -25.66
C VAL A 354 -1.61 -13.90 -25.59
N THR A 355 -2.72 -14.47 -25.12
CA THR A 355 -3.99 -13.77 -24.90
C THR A 355 -4.15 -13.23 -23.47
N SER A 356 -3.16 -13.44 -22.61
CA SER A 356 -3.25 -13.01 -21.21
C SER A 356 -3.46 -11.49 -21.12
N PRO A 357 -4.46 -11.02 -20.36
CA PRO A 357 -4.65 -9.59 -20.12
C PRO A 357 -3.48 -8.94 -19.37
N LEU A 358 -2.63 -9.71 -18.69
CA LEU A 358 -1.45 -9.20 -17.98
C LEU A 358 -0.47 -8.45 -18.89
N HIS A 359 -0.41 -8.80 -20.19
CA HIS A 359 0.43 -8.08 -21.16
C HIS A 359 0.03 -6.61 -21.31
N LYS A 360 -1.21 -6.23 -20.97
CA LYS A 360 -1.69 -4.84 -21.04
C LYS A 360 -1.24 -4.00 -19.84
N ILE A 361 -0.99 -4.62 -18.70
CA ILE A 361 -0.77 -3.93 -17.42
C ILE A 361 0.41 -2.93 -17.51
N PRO A 362 1.60 -3.29 -18.02
CA PRO A 362 2.72 -2.35 -18.11
C PRO A 362 2.44 -1.10 -18.96
N HIS A 363 1.44 -1.16 -19.86
CA HIS A 363 1.01 -0.04 -20.70
C HIS A 363 -0.08 0.78 -20.03
N LEU A 364 -1.06 0.14 -19.39
CA LEU A 364 -2.12 0.85 -18.67
C LEU A 364 -1.58 1.65 -17.48
N LEU A 365 -0.46 1.23 -16.90
CA LEU A 365 0.17 1.92 -15.79
C LEU A 365 0.88 3.23 -16.16
N THR A 366 1.08 3.54 -17.45
CA THR A 366 1.91 4.69 -17.87
C THR A 366 1.21 6.05 -17.77
N HIS A 367 -0.12 6.08 -17.70
CA HIS A 367 -0.89 7.33 -17.66
C HIS A 367 -1.95 7.32 -16.55
N ALA A 368 -2.15 8.46 -15.90
CA ALA A 368 -3.13 8.61 -14.81
C ALA A 368 -4.56 8.23 -15.23
N TYR A 369 -4.92 8.43 -16.50
CA TYR A 369 -6.24 8.14 -17.04
C TYR A 369 -6.52 6.66 -17.27
N THR A 370 -5.48 5.83 -17.38
CA THR A 370 -5.59 4.38 -17.64
C THR A 370 -5.31 3.54 -16.40
N LEU A 371 -4.94 4.16 -15.28
CA LEU A 371 -4.67 3.46 -14.02
C LEU A 371 -5.90 2.73 -13.48
N GLU A 372 -7.08 3.34 -13.60
CA GLU A 372 -8.32 2.72 -13.15
C GLU A 372 -8.54 1.37 -13.86
N ASP A 373 -8.32 1.34 -15.17
CA ASP A 373 -8.41 0.13 -15.99
C ASP A 373 -7.34 -0.89 -15.62
N ALA A 374 -6.12 -0.44 -15.33
CA ALA A 374 -5.03 -1.31 -14.86
C ALA A 374 -5.42 -2.03 -13.56
N PHE A 375 -5.92 -1.29 -12.57
CA PHE A 375 -6.29 -1.85 -11.27
C PHE A 375 -7.53 -2.75 -11.35
N LYS A 376 -8.57 -2.34 -12.09
CA LYS A 376 -9.74 -3.20 -12.34
C LYS A 376 -9.33 -4.52 -12.97
N LEU A 377 -8.44 -4.47 -13.97
CA LEU A 377 -7.95 -5.67 -14.64
C LEU A 377 -7.12 -6.55 -13.72
N LEU A 378 -6.24 -5.97 -12.88
CA LEU A 378 -5.48 -6.72 -11.88
C LEU A 378 -6.40 -7.43 -10.87
N PHE A 379 -7.40 -6.73 -10.31
CA PHE A 379 -8.35 -7.34 -9.37
C PHE A 379 -9.18 -8.45 -10.03
N GLN A 380 -9.59 -8.26 -11.29
CA GLN A 380 -10.30 -9.31 -12.03
C GLN A 380 -9.41 -10.53 -12.23
N ILE A 381 -8.16 -10.35 -12.68
CA ILE A 381 -7.21 -11.44 -12.90
C ILE A 381 -6.91 -12.19 -11.60
N GLU A 382 -6.80 -11.49 -10.46
CA GLU A 382 -6.60 -12.13 -9.16
C GLU A 382 -7.74 -13.11 -8.79
N LYS A 383 -8.97 -12.81 -9.22
CA LYS A 383 -10.15 -13.65 -8.98
C LYS A 383 -10.29 -14.77 -10.01
N GLU A 384 -10.15 -14.45 -11.29
CA GLU A 384 -10.59 -15.30 -12.40
C GLU A 384 -9.44 -15.91 -13.21
N GLY A 385 -8.22 -15.40 -13.09
CA GLY A 385 -7.07 -15.83 -13.90
C GLY A 385 -6.61 -17.28 -13.63
N SER A 386 -5.68 -17.73 -14.47
CA SER A 386 -4.92 -18.97 -14.22
C SER A 386 -4.07 -18.87 -12.94
N THR A 387 -3.58 -20.00 -12.43
CA THR A 387 -2.72 -20.06 -11.24
C THR A 387 -1.55 -19.08 -11.30
N LEU A 388 -0.87 -19.01 -12.45
CA LEU A 388 0.24 -18.07 -12.68
C LEU A 388 -0.25 -16.62 -12.70
N GLU A 389 -1.30 -16.33 -13.46
CA GLU A 389 -1.83 -14.98 -13.62
C GLU A 389 -2.31 -14.40 -12.28
N LYS A 390 -3.01 -15.20 -11.47
CA LYS A 390 -3.44 -14.83 -10.11
C LYS A 390 -2.25 -14.45 -9.23
N GLY A 391 -1.19 -15.25 -9.28
CA GLY A 391 0.04 -14.98 -8.53
C GLY A 391 0.72 -13.68 -8.95
N LEU A 392 0.79 -13.42 -10.26
CA LEU A 392 1.39 -12.21 -10.82
C LEU A 392 0.54 -10.95 -10.58
N ALA A 393 -0.78 -11.05 -10.69
CA ALA A 393 -1.69 -9.94 -10.41
C ALA A 393 -1.57 -9.49 -8.95
N ARG A 394 -1.56 -10.44 -8.00
CA ARG A 394 -1.36 -10.13 -6.58
C ARG A 394 -0.03 -9.45 -6.31
N LEU A 395 1.06 -10.00 -6.85
CA LEU A 395 2.37 -9.37 -6.69
C LEU A 395 2.41 -7.97 -7.29
N SER A 396 1.72 -7.77 -8.41
CA SER A 396 1.62 -6.46 -9.03
C SER A 396 0.88 -5.47 -8.13
N LEU A 397 -0.24 -5.89 -7.54
CA LEU A 397 -0.99 -5.09 -6.57
C LEU A 397 -0.13 -4.73 -5.35
N ASP A 398 0.62 -5.68 -4.79
CA ASP A 398 1.54 -5.43 -3.68
C ASP A 398 2.57 -4.34 -4.02
N ILE A 399 3.19 -4.42 -5.20
CA ILE A 399 4.20 -3.44 -5.66
C ILE A 399 3.55 -2.07 -5.93
N LEU A 400 2.30 -2.05 -6.43
CA LEU A 400 1.61 -0.84 -6.88
C LEU A 400 0.84 -0.10 -5.77
N GLY A 401 0.93 -0.52 -4.52
CA GLY A 401 0.13 0.02 -3.41
C GLY A 401 0.13 1.56 -3.30
N LYS A 402 1.30 2.20 -3.38
CA LYS A 402 1.40 3.68 -3.34
C LYS A 402 0.76 4.35 -4.55
N ILE A 403 0.92 3.74 -5.73
CA ILE A 403 0.31 4.21 -6.98
C ILE A 403 -1.21 4.06 -6.91
N TYR A 404 -1.72 2.99 -6.31
CA TYR A 404 -3.16 2.82 -6.11
C TYR A 404 -3.75 3.90 -5.20
N LYS A 405 -3.10 4.19 -4.07
CA LYS A 405 -3.52 5.29 -3.17
C LYS A 405 -3.51 6.65 -3.88
N GLU A 406 -2.47 6.94 -4.66
CA GLU A 406 -2.39 8.14 -5.48
C GLU A 406 -3.50 8.19 -6.55
N HIS A 407 -3.81 7.05 -7.17
CA HIS A 407 -4.92 6.92 -8.12
C HIS A 407 -6.28 7.18 -7.46
N LEU A 408 -6.55 6.64 -6.27
CA LEU A 408 -7.78 6.92 -5.53
C LEU A 408 -7.93 8.41 -5.19
N PHE A 409 -6.81 9.05 -4.83
CA PHE A 409 -6.79 10.50 -4.60
C PHE A 409 -7.15 11.26 -5.89
N PHE A 410 -6.52 10.93 -7.00
CA PHE A 410 -6.82 11.52 -8.31
C PHE A 410 -8.28 11.30 -8.75
N ASP A 411 -8.82 10.11 -8.54
CA ASP A 411 -10.23 9.82 -8.82
C ASP A 411 -11.19 10.63 -7.95
N GLY A 412 -10.84 10.80 -6.68
CA GLY A 412 -11.54 11.71 -5.78
C GLY A 412 -11.54 13.15 -6.30
N LEU A 413 -10.42 13.67 -6.82
CA LEU A 413 -10.36 15.01 -7.41
C LEU A 413 -11.33 15.16 -8.59
N LYS A 414 -11.44 14.15 -9.48
CA LYS A 414 -12.44 14.14 -10.56
C LYS A 414 -13.86 14.24 -10.00
N LYS A 415 -14.18 13.45 -8.98
CA LYS A 415 -15.51 13.44 -8.33
C LYS A 415 -15.84 14.77 -7.66
N VAL A 416 -14.87 15.42 -7.00
CA VAL A 416 -15.09 16.74 -6.40
C VAL A 416 -15.28 17.81 -7.48
N TYR A 417 -14.47 17.78 -8.54
CA TYR A 417 -14.66 18.67 -9.68
C TYR A 417 -16.05 18.55 -10.27
N GLN A 418 -16.48 17.32 -10.57
CA GLN A 418 -17.79 17.04 -11.15
C GLN A 418 -18.91 17.54 -10.24
N PHE A 419 -18.83 17.26 -8.94
CA PHE A 419 -19.80 17.76 -7.96
C PHE A 419 -19.94 19.29 -7.98
N VAL A 420 -18.83 20.03 -8.01
CA VAL A 420 -18.87 21.50 -8.03
C VAL A 420 -19.39 22.01 -9.36
N ALA A 421 -18.86 21.51 -10.47
CA ALA A 421 -19.22 21.93 -11.82
C ALA A 421 -20.72 21.68 -12.14
N GLU A 422 -21.25 20.55 -11.67
CA GLU A 422 -22.64 20.13 -11.88
C GLU A 422 -23.58 20.57 -10.75
N ALA A 423 -23.11 21.37 -9.79
CA ALA A 423 -23.91 21.83 -8.66
C ALA A 423 -25.22 22.50 -9.15
N PRO A 424 -26.39 22.08 -8.63
CA PRO A 424 -27.69 22.63 -9.03
C PRO A 424 -27.76 24.14 -8.79
N GLN A 425 -28.45 24.86 -9.66
CA GLN A 425 -28.65 26.32 -9.50
C GLN A 425 -29.40 26.69 -8.20
N THR A 426 -30.14 25.74 -7.62
CA THR A 426 -30.82 25.92 -6.33
C THR A 426 -29.87 25.88 -5.13
N MET A 427 -28.65 25.36 -5.30
CA MET A 427 -27.66 25.31 -4.24
C MET A 427 -26.92 26.65 -4.14
N THR A 428 -26.91 27.24 -2.94
CA THR A 428 -26.17 28.49 -2.71
C THR A 428 -24.67 28.26 -2.85
N ALA A 429 -23.92 29.27 -3.28
CA ALA A 429 -22.46 29.19 -3.39
C ALA A 429 -21.80 28.74 -2.07
N LYS A 430 -22.30 29.22 -0.92
CA LYS A 430 -21.87 28.76 0.40
C LYS A 430 -22.12 27.26 0.61
N GLY A 431 -23.30 26.78 0.23
CA GLY A 431 -23.65 25.36 0.27
C GLY A 431 -22.70 24.50 -0.58
N VAL A 432 -22.40 24.94 -1.80
CA VAL A 432 -21.43 24.26 -2.67
C VAL A 432 -20.04 24.23 -2.03
N ARG A 433 -19.55 25.35 -1.47
CA ARG A 433 -18.26 25.41 -0.78
C ARG A 433 -18.19 24.45 0.41
N VAL A 434 -19.22 24.43 1.27
CA VAL A 434 -19.26 23.55 2.46
C VAL A 434 -19.21 22.07 2.05
N GLN A 435 -20.03 21.67 1.07
CA GLN A 435 -20.03 20.28 0.61
C GLN A 435 -18.74 19.91 -0.13
N SER A 436 -18.18 20.84 -0.93
CA SER A 436 -16.87 20.67 -1.56
C SER A 436 -15.78 20.45 -0.50
N SER A 437 -15.76 21.25 0.56
CA SER A 437 -14.79 21.11 1.64
C SER A 437 -14.95 19.80 2.41
N ARG A 438 -16.17 19.31 2.67
CA ARG A 438 -16.37 17.96 3.27
C ARG A 438 -15.72 16.87 2.43
N LYS A 439 -15.95 16.89 1.11
CA LYS A 439 -15.35 15.93 0.17
C LYS A 439 -13.82 16.04 0.14
N TYR A 440 -13.27 17.25 0.15
CA TYR A 440 -11.82 17.44 0.28
C TYR A 440 -11.28 16.96 1.62
N THR A 441 -11.99 17.16 2.74
CA THR A 441 -11.57 16.64 4.06
C THR A 441 -11.47 15.12 4.03
N GLU A 442 -12.44 14.42 3.44
CA GLU A 442 -12.42 12.96 3.27
C GLU A 442 -11.24 12.53 2.39
N LEU A 443 -11.02 13.24 1.29
CA LEU A 443 -9.95 12.95 0.34
C LEU A 443 -8.56 13.13 0.97
N PHE A 444 -8.33 14.26 1.64
CA PHE A 444 -7.06 14.58 2.28
C PHE A 444 -6.77 13.69 3.49
N ARG A 445 -7.79 13.16 4.17
CA ARG A 445 -7.63 12.20 5.28
C ARG A 445 -6.95 10.90 4.83
N GLN A 446 -7.15 10.51 3.57
CA GLN A 446 -6.64 9.25 3.02
C GLN A 446 -5.17 9.33 2.58
N ILE A 447 -4.59 10.54 2.53
CA ILE A 447 -3.23 10.74 2.05
C ILE A 447 -2.28 11.15 3.18
N PRO A 448 -0.96 10.93 3.04
CA PRO A 448 0.02 11.43 3.99
C PRO A 448 0.03 12.95 4.07
N HIS A 449 -0.29 13.49 5.25
CA HIS A 449 -0.17 14.92 5.52
C HIS A 449 0.24 15.19 6.98
N ALA A 450 0.74 16.39 7.24
CA ALA A 450 1.13 16.89 8.55
C ALA A 450 0.59 18.32 8.76
N VAL A 451 0.10 18.60 9.97
CA VAL A 451 -0.45 19.92 10.34
C VAL A 451 0.05 20.28 11.73
N GLU A 452 0.62 21.47 11.88
CA GLU A 452 1.06 22.04 13.17
C GLU A 452 0.55 23.50 13.35
N GLY A 453 0.58 23.99 14.59
CA GLY A 453 0.20 25.37 14.92
C GLY A 453 -1.30 25.60 15.15
N TRP A 454 -2.06 24.55 15.45
CA TRP A 454 -3.52 24.65 15.65
C TRP A 454 -3.91 25.64 16.76
N GLU A 455 -3.06 25.74 17.78
CA GLU A 455 -3.14 26.69 18.89
C GLU A 455 -3.09 28.16 18.47
N ASN A 456 -2.56 28.47 17.29
CA ASN A 456 -2.45 29.83 16.77
C ASN A 456 -3.74 30.30 16.05
N LEU A 457 -4.73 29.43 15.87
CA LEU A 457 -5.98 29.80 15.21
C LEU A 457 -6.85 30.66 16.12
N PRO A 458 -7.30 31.85 15.68
CA PRO A 458 -8.24 32.67 16.44
C PRO A 458 -9.51 31.90 16.80
N ASP A 459 -10.10 32.20 17.96
CA ASP A 459 -11.32 31.52 18.40
C ASP A 459 -12.55 31.95 17.61
N GLU A 460 -12.64 33.24 17.27
CA GLU A 460 -13.72 33.79 16.45
C GLU A 460 -13.32 33.85 14.97
N ALA A 461 -14.31 33.74 14.08
CA ALA A 461 -14.14 33.94 12.65
C ALA A 461 -14.17 35.43 12.27
N GLY A 462 -13.93 35.76 11.01
CA GLY A 462 -13.77 37.15 10.54
C GLY A 462 -12.31 37.59 10.47
N ASN A 463 -11.40 36.67 10.15
CA ASN A 463 -9.96 36.95 10.04
C ASN A 463 -9.45 36.78 8.61
N ILE A 464 -8.26 37.33 8.34
CA ILE A 464 -7.58 37.23 7.05
C ILE A 464 -6.48 36.17 7.16
N PHE A 465 -6.61 35.09 6.41
CA PHE A 465 -5.60 34.04 6.30
C PHE A 465 -4.73 34.28 5.08
N ILE A 466 -3.43 34.50 5.31
CA ILE A 466 -2.44 34.64 4.24
C ILE A 466 -1.64 33.35 4.08
N SER A 467 -1.49 32.87 2.85
CA SER A 467 -0.68 31.68 2.56
C SER A 467 0.32 31.91 1.44
N ASN A 468 1.45 31.21 1.49
CA ASN A 468 2.20 31.00 0.26
C ASN A 468 1.38 30.16 -0.74
N HIS A 469 1.67 30.29 -2.04
CA HIS A 469 0.88 29.63 -3.09
C HIS A 469 1.76 28.75 -3.95
N LEU A 470 1.39 27.48 -4.07
CA LEU A 470 2.22 26.48 -4.74
C LEU A 470 1.63 26.05 -6.08
N VAL A 471 2.51 25.78 -7.05
CA VAL A 471 2.13 25.05 -8.26
C VAL A 471 1.76 23.62 -7.89
N ASN A 472 0.82 23.02 -8.61
CA ASN A 472 0.50 21.61 -8.41
C ASN A 472 1.40 20.73 -9.27
N HIS A 473 1.69 19.53 -8.77
CA HIS A 473 2.32 18.51 -9.60
C HIS A 473 1.42 18.18 -10.83
N PRO A 474 1.96 18.12 -12.07
CA PRO A 474 1.17 17.91 -13.29
C PRO A 474 0.31 16.65 -13.29
N TYR A 475 0.69 15.63 -12.51
CA TYR A 475 -0.08 14.40 -12.34
C TYR A 475 -1.52 14.64 -11.85
N ASN A 476 -1.76 15.72 -11.11
CA ASN A 476 -3.08 16.07 -10.58
C ASN A 476 -3.92 16.91 -11.56
N THR A 477 -3.48 17.08 -12.82
CA THR A 477 -4.24 17.77 -13.86
C THR A 477 -5.41 16.91 -14.30
N LEU A 478 -6.62 17.46 -14.26
CA LEU A 478 -7.83 16.75 -14.68
C LEU A 478 -7.89 16.58 -16.20
N PRO A 479 -8.71 15.64 -16.71
CA PRO A 479 -8.81 15.38 -18.16
C PRO A 479 -9.17 16.60 -19.03
N ASN A 480 -9.86 17.60 -18.47
CA ASN A 480 -10.19 18.86 -19.14
C ASN A 480 -9.10 19.94 -18.98
N SER A 481 -7.88 19.54 -18.65
CA SER A 481 -6.71 20.41 -18.41
C SER A 481 -6.84 21.34 -17.19
N PHE A 482 -7.87 21.20 -16.36
CA PHE A 482 -8.01 21.99 -15.14
C PHE A 482 -7.10 21.47 -14.03
N GLN A 483 -6.41 22.39 -13.35
CA GLN A 483 -5.66 22.11 -12.14
C GLN A 483 -6.36 22.73 -10.93
N ILE A 484 -6.83 21.87 -10.02
CA ILE A 484 -7.40 22.27 -8.74
C ILE A 484 -6.27 22.81 -7.86
N THR A 485 -6.40 24.00 -7.26
CA THR A 485 -5.43 24.54 -6.29
C THR A 485 -5.47 23.76 -4.97
N LEU A 486 -4.65 22.70 -4.88
CA LEU A 486 -4.72 21.74 -3.78
C LEU A 486 -4.34 22.38 -2.45
N ASP A 487 -3.36 23.27 -2.43
CA ASP A 487 -2.95 24.03 -1.25
C ASP A 487 -4.12 24.82 -0.63
N SER A 488 -4.80 25.60 -1.45
CA SER A 488 -5.93 26.44 -1.06
C SER A 488 -7.13 25.61 -0.60
N HIS A 489 -7.40 24.50 -1.29
CA HIS A 489 -8.44 23.57 -0.89
C HIS A 489 -8.08 22.80 0.39
N PHE A 490 -6.80 22.49 0.61
CA PHE A 490 -6.31 21.89 1.85
C PHE A 490 -6.52 22.83 3.03
N ILE A 491 -6.13 24.11 2.91
CA ILE A 491 -6.39 25.11 3.96
C ILE A 491 -7.89 25.25 4.23
N SER A 492 -8.70 25.41 3.18
CA SER A 492 -10.15 25.61 3.30
C SER A 492 -10.84 24.42 3.99
N SER A 493 -10.42 23.19 3.70
CA SER A 493 -11.09 21.96 4.17
C SER A 493 -10.48 21.37 5.45
N MET A 494 -9.16 21.46 5.63
CA MET A 494 -8.44 20.85 6.74
C MET A 494 -8.22 21.81 7.91
N ILE A 495 -8.28 23.12 7.67
CA ILE A 495 -8.10 24.16 8.69
C ILE A 495 -9.41 24.92 8.92
N LEU A 496 -9.83 25.75 7.95
CA LEU A 496 -10.93 26.69 8.14
C LEU A 496 -12.26 25.98 8.41
N TYR A 497 -12.63 25.03 7.57
CA TYR A 497 -13.87 24.28 7.74
C TYR A 497 -13.90 23.48 9.05
N LYS A 498 -12.76 22.91 9.46
CA LYS A 498 -12.68 22.14 10.72
C LYS A 498 -12.79 23.01 11.97
N LYS A 499 -12.16 24.20 11.99
CA LYS A 499 -12.20 25.10 13.16
C LYS A 499 -13.51 25.89 13.22
N TYR A 500 -14.01 26.38 12.09
CA TYR A 500 -15.10 27.38 12.06
C TYR A 500 -16.41 26.87 11.42
N GLY A 501 -16.45 25.66 10.86
CA GLY A 501 -17.62 25.15 10.12
C GLY A 501 -17.87 25.85 8.78
N ASP A 502 -17.02 26.80 8.39
CA ASP A 502 -17.05 27.54 7.13
C ASP A 502 -15.67 27.46 6.46
N PRO A 503 -15.59 27.08 5.17
CA PRO A 503 -14.32 26.96 4.47
C PRO A 503 -13.68 28.29 4.06
N GLY A 504 -14.35 29.41 4.34
CA GLY A 504 -13.87 30.75 4.01
C GLY A 504 -14.12 31.18 2.56
N ILE A 505 -13.87 32.46 2.31
CA ILE A 505 -13.91 33.09 1.00
C ILE A 505 -12.49 33.19 0.47
N ARG A 506 -12.27 32.73 -0.76
CA ARG A 506 -10.97 32.83 -1.43
C ARG A 506 -10.95 33.99 -2.41
N VAL A 507 -9.75 34.47 -2.69
CA VAL A 507 -9.47 35.38 -3.81
C VAL A 507 -8.94 34.54 -4.97
N VAL A 508 -9.64 34.57 -6.10
CA VAL A 508 -9.38 33.69 -7.25
C VAL A 508 -9.14 34.55 -8.49
N ARG A 509 -8.18 34.16 -9.34
CA ARG A 509 -7.93 34.90 -10.58
C ARG A 509 -9.06 34.69 -11.59
N VAL A 510 -9.34 35.70 -12.38
CA VAL A 510 -10.19 35.54 -13.57
C VAL A 510 -9.46 34.62 -14.56
N PRO A 511 -10.11 33.56 -15.09
CA PRO A 511 -9.50 32.65 -16.05
C PRO A 511 -9.20 33.35 -17.39
N ARG A 512 -8.35 32.73 -18.19
CA ARG A 512 -8.24 33.00 -19.63
C ARG A 512 -9.43 32.39 -20.36
N SER A 513 -9.75 32.91 -21.55
CA SER A 513 -10.89 32.49 -22.38
C SER A 513 -10.88 31.01 -22.76
N HIS A 514 -9.72 30.36 -22.77
CA HIS A 514 -9.60 28.92 -23.05
C HIS A 514 -9.65 28.04 -21.80
N GLU A 515 -9.69 28.61 -20.60
CA GLU A 515 -9.71 27.87 -19.33
C GLU A 515 -11.15 27.57 -18.85
N PHE A 516 -11.97 26.96 -19.71
CA PHE A 516 -13.37 26.62 -19.41
C PHE A 516 -13.53 25.81 -18.13
N GLY A 517 -12.59 24.88 -17.87
CA GLY A 517 -12.61 24.05 -16.67
C GLY A 517 -12.51 24.87 -15.38
N HIS A 518 -11.70 25.94 -15.39
CA HIS A 518 -11.53 26.87 -14.28
C HIS A 518 -12.78 27.72 -14.08
N GLU A 519 -13.32 28.29 -15.16
CA GLU A 519 -14.53 29.12 -15.11
C GLU A 519 -15.73 28.33 -14.56
N ASN A 520 -15.97 27.12 -15.09
CA ASN A 520 -17.08 26.27 -14.69
C ASN A 520 -17.00 25.89 -13.20
N TYR A 521 -15.80 25.66 -12.69
CA TYR A 521 -15.60 25.29 -11.29
C TYR A 521 -15.77 26.49 -10.34
N TYR A 522 -15.06 27.59 -10.59
CA TYR A 522 -15.02 28.71 -9.65
C TYR A 522 -16.26 29.59 -9.66
N SER A 523 -16.99 29.66 -10.79
CA SER A 523 -18.26 30.40 -10.87
C SER A 523 -19.32 29.86 -9.90
N LYS A 524 -19.23 28.59 -9.51
CA LYS A 524 -20.15 27.90 -8.58
C LYS A 524 -19.83 28.16 -7.10
N LEU A 525 -18.59 28.57 -6.81
CA LEU A 525 -18.08 28.69 -5.45
C LEU A 525 -18.28 30.08 -4.85
N GLY A 526 -18.65 31.10 -5.64
CA GLY A 526 -18.91 32.46 -5.15
C GLY A 526 -17.73 33.08 -4.42
N HIS A 527 -16.52 32.87 -4.92
CA HIS A 527 -15.28 33.50 -4.45
C HIS A 527 -15.12 34.91 -5.06
N ILE A 528 -14.15 35.69 -4.55
CA ILE A 528 -13.87 37.03 -5.06
C ILE A 528 -12.91 36.92 -6.24
N ASN A 529 -13.33 37.42 -7.41
CA ASN A 529 -12.53 37.36 -8.63
C ASN A 529 -11.60 38.58 -8.77
N VAL A 530 -10.34 38.34 -9.16
CA VAL A 530 -9.33 39.39 -9.41
C VAL A 530 -8.61 39.19 -10.74
N PHE A 531 -8.23 40.27 -11.41
CA PHE A 531 -7.43 40.19 -12.65
C PHE A 531 -5.94 40.13 -12.31
N THR A 532 -5.24 39.13 -12.86
CA THR A 532 -3.78 39.01 -12.73
C THR A 532 -3.12 39.05 -14.12
N LYS A 533 -1.78 38.97 -14.18
CA LYS A 533 -1.06 38.81 -15.46
C LYS A 533 -1.45 37.54 -16.22
N GLU A 534 -2.11 36.61 -15.54
CA GLU A 534 -2.55 35.33 -16.07
C GLU A 534 -4.02 35.34 -16.52
N SER A 535 -4.72 36.47 -16.43
CA SER A 535 -6.08 36.66 -16.94
C SER A 535 -6.08 37.25 -18.35
N ASP A 536 -7.10 36.95 -19.16
CA ASP A 536 -7.33 37.68 -20.42
C ASP A 536 -7.61 39.16 -20.11
N ASN A 537 -7.17 40.06 -21.00
CA ASN A 537 -7.33 41.52 -20.86
C ASN A 537 -6.62 42.17 -19.65
N SER A 538 -5.44 41.68 -19.23
CA SER A 538 -4.58 42.37 -18.26
C SER A 538 -4.08 43.77 -18.72
N ALA A 539 -4.47 44.21 -19.93
CA ALA A 539 -4.12 45.47 -20.58
C ALA A 539 -5.34 46.43 -20.74
N GLU A 540 -6.42 46.28 -19.96
CA GLU A 540 -7.54 47.24 -19.95
C GLU A 540 -7.21 48.50 -19.12
N THR A 541 -7.62 49.67 -19.63
CA THR A 541 -7.35 51.03 -19.12
C THR A 541 -7.44 51.19 -17.59
N GLY A 542 -6.46 51.87 -16.98
CA GLY A 542 -6.28 51.97 -15.52
C GLY A 542 -7.46 52.53 -14.69
N GLN A 543 -8.51 53.06 -15.31
CA GLN A 543 -9.74 53.47 -14.63
C GLN A 543 -10.62 52.28 -14.22
N LYS A 544 -10.82 51.31 -15.12
CA LYS A 544 -11.62 50.10 -14.88
C LYS A 544 -10.98 49.20 -13.83
N GLN A 545 -9.64 49.12 -13.83
CA GLN A 545 -8.87 48.38 -12.82
C GLN A 545 -8.95 49.02 -11.43
N ARG A 546 -9.01 50.35 -11.34
CA ARG A 546 -9.24 51.06 -10.07
C ARG A 546 -10.64 50.79 -9.51
N GLU A 547 -11.66 50.76 -10.37
CA GLU A 547 -13.03 50.43 -9.95
C GLU A 547 -13.16 48.99 -9.47
N GLN A 548 -12.56 48.03 -10.18
CA GLN A 548 -12.51 46.63 -9.75
C GLN A 548 -11.78 46.45 -8.42
N ASN A 549 -10.63 47.11 -8.24
CA ASN A 549 -9.92 47.09 -6.96
C ASN A 549 -10.76 47.66 -5.82
N LYS A 550 -11.49 48.76 -6.03
CA LYS A 550 -12.43 49.30 -5.03
C LYS A 550 -13.52 48.30 -4.69
N MET A 551 -14.10 47.62 -5.69
CA MET A 551 -15.13 46.61 -5.48
C MET A 551 -14.60 45.39 -4.72
N PHE A 552 -13.35 44.98 -4.98
CA PHE A 552 -12.65 43.94 -4.22
C PHE A 552 -12.58 44.29 -2.73
N TYR A 553 -12.03 45.46 -2.36
CA TYR A 553 -11.89 45.84 -0.95
C TYR A 553 -13.24 45.93 -0.25
N LYS A 554 -14.25 46.51 -0.91
CA LYS A 554 -15.61 46.58 -0.37
C LYS A 554 -16.19 45.20 -0.10
N THR A 555 -16.18 44.31 -1.10
CA THR A 555 -16.76 42.96 -0.97
C THR A 555 -16.01 42.13 0.07
N ALA A 556 -14.68 42.25 0.13
CA ALA A 556 -13.87 41.54 1.11
C ALA A 556 -14.12 42.01 2.54
N ALA A 557 -14.28 43.33 2.75
CA ALA A 557 -14.65 43.90 4.04
C ALA A 557 -16.04 43.41 4.49
N GLU A 558 -17.05 43.44 3.61
CA GLU A 558 -18.40 42.94 3.91
C GLU A 558 -18.39 41.47 4.37
N TYR A 559 -17.56 40.61 3.75
CA TYR A 559 -17.41 39.22 4.18
C TYR A 559 -16.80 39.11 5.58
N ILE A 560 -15.73 39.84 5.85
CA ILE A 560 -15.03 39.85 7.14
C ILE A 560 -15.96 40.37 8.25
N GLU A 561 -16.64 41.49 8.03
CA GLU A 561 -17.60 42.09 8.96
C GLU A 561 -18.80 41.17 9.23
N SER A 562 -19.17 40.32 8.27
CA SER A 562 -20.20 39.27 8.45
C SER A 562 -19.71 38.02 9.20
N GLY A 563 -18.47 38.04 9.70
CA GLY A 563 -17.85 36.91 10.40
C GLY A 563 -17.31 35.82 9.50
N GLN A 564 -17.10 36.08 8.20
CA GLN A 564 -16.50 35.10 7.27
C GLN A 564 -15.00 35.32 7.15
N ASN A 565 -14.24 34.22 7.25
CA ASN A 565 -12.80 34.25 7.04
C ASN A 565 -12.46 34.46 5.56
N LEU A 566 -11.48 35.32 5.29
CA LEU A 566 -10.95 35.57 3.96
C LEU A 566 -9.60 34.88 3.82
N MET A 567 -9.36 34.16 2.73
CA MET A 567 -8.09 33.52 2.41
C MET A 567 -7.53 34.05 1.08
N LEU A 568 -6.27 34.45 1.10
CA LEU A 568 -5.59 34.95 -0.10
C LEU A 568 -4.07 34.73 0.00
N SER A 569 -3.42 34.68 -1.16
CA SER A 569 -1.96 34.56 -1.22
C SER A 569 -1.32 35.89 -1.62
N PRO A 570 -0.53 36.54 -0.74
CA PRO A 570 0.02 37.86 -1.01
C PRO A 570 1.02 37.88 -2.18
N GLU A 571 1.59 36.74 -2.56
CA GLU A 571 2.44 36.59 -3.76
C GLU A 571 1.64 36.80 -5.05
N GLY A 572 0.37 36.36 -5.03
CA GLY A 572 -0.58 36.45 -6.14
C GLY A 572 -0.18 35.69 -7.42
N THR A 573 0.83 34.83 -7.35
CA THR A 573 1.27 33.86 -8.35
C THR A 573 1.78 32.63 -7.62
N SER A 574 1.67 31.44 -8.23
CA SER A 574 2.10 30.17 -7.64
C SER A 574 3.58 29.90 -7.93
N TYR A 575 4.29 29.26 -6.98
CA TYR A 575 5.71 28.89 -7.08
C TYR A 575 5.95 27.43 -6.74
N ARG A 576 7.15 26.91 -7.03
CA ARG A 576 7.59 25.64 -6.46
C ARG A 576 7.91 25.82 -4.99
N THR A 577 7.89 24.73 -4.22
CA THR A 577 8.12 24.82 -2.76
C THR A 577 9.45 25.51 -2.44
N GLU A 578 10.52 25.17 -3.16
CA GLU A 578 11.85 25.77 -2.98
C GLU A 578 11.95 27.26 -3.37
N ASP A 579 11.06 27.73 -4.23
CA ASP A 579 11.10 29.11 -4.77
C ASP A 579 10.18 30.06 -3.99
N SER A 580 9.27 29.50 -3.19
CA SER A 580 8.25 30.22 -2.42
C SER A 580 8.81 30.80 -1.10
N PRO A 581 8.33 31.98 -0.65
CA PRO A 581 7.46 32.90 -1.36
C PRO A 581 8.13 33.77 -2.43
N GLY A 582 7.36 34.13 -3.46
CA GLY A 582 7.60 35.31 -4.28
C GLY A 582 7.35 36.65 -3.55
N PRO A 583 7.46 37.79 -4.24
CA PRO A 583 7.25 39.11 -3.64
C PRO A 583 5.83 39.31 -3.11
N PHE A 584 5.69 39.76 -1.86
CA PHE A 584 4.39 40.01 -1.24
C PHE A 584 3.77 41.34 -1.68
N LYS A 585 2.48 41.31 -2.00
CA LYS A 585 1.68 42.48 -2.38
C LYS A 585 0.99 43.09 -1.16
N PRO A 586 0.79 44.42 -1.12
CA PRO A 586 0.23 45.12 0.04
C PRO A 586 -1.29 44.92 0.24
N GLY A 587 -1.98 44.23 -0.67
CA GLY A 587 -3.44 44.23 -0.72
C GLY A 587 -4.14 43.71 0.54
N ALA A 588 -3.71 42.56 1.05
CA ALA A 588 -4.28 41.95 2.26
C ALA A 588 -4.09 42.84 3.50
N PHE A 589 -2.91 43.43 3.61
CA PHE A 589 -2.49 44.24 4.76
C PHE A 589 -3.24 45.58 4.78
N ARG A 590 -3.42 46.20 3.60
CA ARG A 590 -4.27 47.39 3.47
C ARG A 590 -5.74 47.10 3.75
N LEU A 591 -6.24 45.93 3.35
CA LEU A 591 -7.60 45.53 3.66
C LEU A 591 -7.79 45.41 5.18
N ALA A 592 -6.88 44.70 5.88
CA ALA A 592 -6.92 44.57 7.33
C ALA A 592 -6.98 45.94 8.02
N ALA A 593 -6.06 46.85 7.66
CA ALA A 593 -5.99 48.19 8.24
C ALA A 593 -7.21 49.09 7.94
N SER A 594 -8.08 48.71 7.00
CA SER A 594 -9.26 49.49 6.61
C SER A 594 -10.56 49.08 7.29
N ILE A 595 -10.53 48.01 8.10
CA ILE A 595 -11.70 47.43 8.76
C ILE A 595 -11.63 47.73 10.25
N ASP A 596 -12.77 48.08 10.87
CA ASP A 596 -12.89 48.35 12.31
C ASP A 596 -14.01 47.46 12.93
N PRO A 597 -13.72 46.61 13.92
CA PRO A 597 -12.40 46.36 14.52
C PRO A 597 -11.43 45.66 13.55
N GLU A 598 -10.14 46.01 13.65
CA GLU A 598 -9.10 45.45 12.79
C GLU A 598 -9.00 43.91 12.95
N PRO A 599 -9.17 43.13 11.86
CA PRO A 599 -9.12 41.67 11.90
C PRO A 599 -7.68 41.16 12.05
N TYR A 600 -7.51 39.96 12.60
CA TYR A 600 -6.19 39.33 12.60
C TYR A 600 -5.77 38.89 11.20
N ILE A 601 -4.48 39.02 10.93
CA ILE A 601 -3.80 38.37 9.81
C ILE A 601 -3.15 37.09 10.35
N VAL A 602 -3.56 35.94 9.83
CA VAL A 602 -3.09 34.62 10.24
C VAL A 602 -2.20 34.02 9.14
N PRO A 603 -0.89 33.87 9.36
CA PRO A 603 -0.01 33.28 8.35
C PRO A 603 -0.10 31.74 8.35
N ILE A 604 -0.39 31.16 7.19
CA ILE A 604 -0.43 29.71 6.96
C ILE A 604 0.61 29.32 5.91
N VAL A 605 1.58 28.50 6.32
CA VAL A 605 2.66 28.07 5.44
C VAL A 605 2.43 26.63 4.99
N VAL A 606 2.48 26.39 3.69
CA VAL A 606 2.30 25.06 3.07
C VAL A 606 3.55 24.63 2.32
N ALA A 607 3.80 23.32 2.24
CA ALA A 607 4.90 22.76 1.47
C ALA A 607 4.54 21.46 0.73
N ASN A 608 5.27 21.23 -0.36
CA ASN A 608 5.33 20.02 -1.17
C ASN A 608 4.06 19.66 -1.99
N PHE A 609 3.12 20.58 -2.20
CA PHE A 609 1.98 20.37 -3.10
C PHE A 609 2.38 20.28 -4.59
N ASP A 610 3.59 20.74 -4.92
CA ASP A 610 4.23 20.62 -6.23
C ASP A 610 4.93 19.28 -6.47
N LYS A 611 5.00 18.41 -5.45
CA LYS A 611 5.66 17.10 -5.50
C LYS A 611 4.64 15.98 -5.71
N ARG A 612 5.11 14.84 -6.24
CA ARG A 612 4.28 13.67 -6.50
C ARG A 612 3.84 13.00 -5.19
N LEU A 613 2.55 12.67 -5.08
CA LEU A 613 1.95 12.25 -3.81
C LEU A 613 2.46 10.88 -3.35
N ASN A 614 2.73 9.96 -4.28
CA ASN A 614 3.26 8.63 -3.95
C ASN A 614 4.68 8.65 -3.33
N ARG A 615 5.37 9.80 -3.34
CA ARG A 615 6.73 9.99 -2.81
C ARG A 615 6.84 11.10 -1.76
N ASN A 616 5.73 11.69 -1.33
CA ASN A 616 5.81 12.91 -0.53
C ASN A 616 4.66 13.05 0.49
N VAL A 617 4.89 13.86 1.51
CA VAL A 617 3.90 14.28 2.51
C VAL A 617 3.57 15.75 2.31
N PHE A 618 2.28 16.10 2.28
CA PHE A 618 1.86 17.50 2.33
C PHE A 618 1.97 18.03 3.76
N SER A 619 2.46 19.25 3.94
CA SER A 619 2.55 19.86 5.26
C SER A 619 1.99 21.27 5.29
N LEU A 620 1.49 21.63 6.47
CA LEU A 620 0.95 22.95 6.77
C LEU A 620 1.33 23.36 8.20
N ILE A 621 1.79 24.59 8.37
CA ILE A 621 2.05 25.21 9.67
C ILE A 621 1.26 26.51 9.78
N VAL A 622 0.45 26.65 10.84
CA VAL A 622 -0.21 27.91 11.19
C VAL A 622 0.71 28.69 12.14
N LYS A 623 1.02 29.94 11.81
CA LYS A 623 1.86 30.83 12.62
C LYS A 623 1.02 31.80 13.44
N GLU A 624 1.65 32.40 14.44
CA GLU A 624 1.01 33.38 15.32
C GLU A 624 0.31 34.49 14.52
N PRO A 625 -0.95 34.81 14.86
CA PRO A 625 -1.70 35.88 14.22
C PRO A 625 -1.21 37.25 14.70
N PHE A 626 -1.35 38.27 13.87
CA PHE A 626 -0.97 39.64 14.20
C PHE A 626 -1.93 40.67 13.60
N LYS A 627 -1.91 41.91 14.11
CA LYS A 627 -2.56 43.06 13.49
C LYS A 627 -1.53 43.90 12.75
N ILE A 628 -1.88 44.46 11.60
CA ILE A 628 -0.90 45.21 10.81
C ILE A 628 -0.55 46.54 11.50
N SER A 629 -1.48 47.13 12.25
CA SER A 629 -1.24 48.32 13.07
C SER A 629 -0.17 48.13 14.16
N GLU A 630 0.09 46.90 14.60
CA GLU A 630 1.15 46.57 15.58
C GLU A 630 2.55 46.64 14.97
N HIS A 631 2.66 46.60 13.65
CA HIS A 631 3.92 46.54 12.91
C HIS A 631 4.19 47.76 12.04
N VAL A 632 3.16 48.46 11.58
CA VAL A 632 3.27 49.64 10.72
C VAL A 632 2.37 50.75 11.27
N GLU A 633 2.96 51.88 11.61
CA GLU A 633 2.18 53.06 12.03
C GLU A 633 1.42 53.64 10.83
N ASN A 634 0.11 53.87 10.99
CA ASN A 634 -0.82 54.34 9.95
C ASN A 634 -0.66 53.59 8.59
N PRO A 635 -0.93 52.27 8.52
CA PRO A 635 -0.60 51.43 7.35
C PRO A 635 -1.24 51.88 6.02
N LEU A 636 -2.35 52.63 6.08
CA LEU A 636 -3.03 53.14 4.90
C LEU A 636 -2.29 54.32 4.24
N ASP A 637 -1.59 55.13 5.05
CA ASP A 637 -0.87 56.32 4.62
C ASP A 637 0.65 56.08 4.49
N ASN A 638 1.21 55.18 5.32
CA ASN A 638 2.64 54.87 5.37
C ASN A 638 3.06 53.81 4.34
N ARG A 639 3.26 54.23 3.09
CA ARG A 639 3.63 53.32 1.99
C ARG A 639 5.03 52.72 2.13
N GLU A 640 6.00 53.48 2.61
CA GLU A 640 7.39 53.03 2.76
C GLU A 640 7.51 52.01 3.89
N GLY A 641 6.95 52.31 5.07
CA GLY A 641 6.93 51.38 6.21
C GLY A 641 6.20 50.08 5.88
N LEU A 642 5.10 50.14 5.11
CA LEU A 642 4.44 48.92 4.64
C LEU A 642 5.33 48.12 3.67
N ALA A 643 6.06 48.75 2.75
CA ALA A 643 6.95 48.06 1.83
C ALA A 643 8.14 47.38 2.54
N GLU A 644 8.71 48.04 3.55
CA GLU A 644 9.75 47.48 4.41
C GLU A 644 9.23 46.27 5.19
N PHE A 645 8.05 46.39 5.81
CA PHE A 645 7.40 45.29 6.52
C PHE A 645 7.16 44.08 5.61
N LEU A 646 6.65 44.29 4.39
CA LEU A 646 6.40 43.20 3.44
C LEU A 646 7.69 42.47 3.06
N THR A 647 8.79 43.21 2.85
CA THR A 647 10.10 42.62 2.54
C THR A 647 10.60 41.79 3.71
N HIS A 648 10.46 42.29 4.94
CA HIS A 648 10.81 41.55 6.15
C HIS A 648 9.96 40.28 6.32
N LEU A 649 8.64 40.40 6.17
CA LEU A 649 7.71 39.28 6.29
C LEU A 649 7.96 38.22 5.22
N GLN A 650 8.26 38.61 3.98
CA GLN A 650 8.63 37.69 2.91
C GLN A 650 9.88 36.87 3.27
N ASN A 651 10.93 37.52 3.80
CA ASN A 651 12.13 36.83 4.25
C ASN A 651 11.84 35.87 5.41
N LYS A 652 11.00 36.29 6.36
CA LYS A 652 10.54 35.43 7.47
C LYS A 652 9.77 34.21 6.95
N TYR A 653 8.91 34.39 5.94
CA TYR A 653 8.15 33.30 5.34
C TYR A 653 9.02 32.26 4.65
N ARG A 654 10.16 32.65 4.04
CA ARG A 654 11.13 31.68 3.48
C ARG A 654 11.62 30.70 4.56
N ALA A 655 11.91 31.19 5.76
CA ALA A 655 12.28 30.33 6.88
C ALA A 655 11.12 29.41 7.29
N TYR A 656 9.89 29.94 7.33
CA TYR A 656 8.71 29.12 7.62
C TYR A 656 8.46 28.03 6.58
N VAL A 657 8.73 28.26 5.29
CA VAL A 657 8.60 27.23 4.25
C VAL A 657 9.60 26.10 4.51
N SER A 658 10.84 26.42 4.89
CA SER A 658 11.83 25.42 5.30
C SER A 658 11.36 24.60 6.51
N GLU A 659 10.70 25.21 7.49
CA GLU A 659 10.11 24.50 8.62
C GLU A 659 8.97 23.56 8.18
N ALA A 660 8.11 23.99 7.25
CA ALA A 660 7.05 23.14 6.70
C ALA A 660 7.63 21.95 5.92
N VAL A 661 8.72 22.14 5.17
CA VAL A 661 9.45 21.03 4.51
C VAL A 661 10.00 20.06 5.56
N ALA A 662 10.65 20.56 6.61
CA ALA A 662 11.18 19.71 7.69
C ALA A 662 10.08 18.91 8.41
N LEU A 663 8.89 19.50 8.58
CA LEU A 663 7.72 18.80 9.14
C LEU A 663 7.25 17.64 8.24
N ALA A 664 7.25 17.82 6.93
CA ALA A 664 6.92 16.76 5.98
C ALA A 664 7.94 15.61 6.06
N ASP A 665 9.24 15.93 6.08
CA ASP A 665 10.33 14.94 6.15
C ASP A 665 10.31 14.16 7.46
N LYS A 666 10.05 14.83 8.58
CA LYS A 666 9.85 14.21 9.90
C LYS A 666 8.65 13.27 9.87
N THR A 667 7.54 13.65 9.25
CA THR A 667 6.32 12.83 9.18
C THR A 667 6.51 11.62 8.27
N ALA A 668 7.22 11.77 7.16
CA ALA A 668 7.64 10.65 6.32
C ALA A 668 8.47 9.66 7.14
N SER A 669 9.45 10.16 7.90
CA SER A 669 10.34 9.37 8.77
C SER A 669 9.64 8.74 9.99
N ALA A 670 8.60 9.38 10.55
CA ALA A 670 7.86 8.82 11.68
C ALA A 670 6.91 7.69 11.26
N LYS A 671 6.32 7.78 10.06
CA LYS A 671 5.56 6.67 9.45
C LYS A 671 6.45 5.50 9.01
N ILE A 672 7.76 5.74 8.88
CA ILE A 672 8.78 4.70 8.69
C ILE A 672 8.96 3.84 9.96
N ASN A 673 8.66 4.37 11.16
CA ASN A 673 8.87 3.66 12.44
C ASN A 673 7.59 3.18 13.15
N LEU A 674 6.40 3.40 12.60
CA LEU A 674 5.14 3.02 13.24
C LEU A 674 4.10 2.59 12.20
N LYS A 675 3.87 1.27 12.11
CA LYS A 675 2.60 0.56 11.83
C LYS A 675 2.86 -0.84 11.24
N LEU A 676 3.49 -1.71 12.02
CA LEU A 676 3.34 -3.15 11.76
C LEU A 676 2.58 -3.89 12.87
N PHE A 677 2.38 -3.33 14.07
CA PHE A 677 1.70 -4.05 15.15
C PHE A 677 0.78 -3.25 16.09
N GLU A 678 0.61 -1.93 15.91
CA GLU A 678 -0.31 -1.18 16.79
C GLU A 678 -1.81 -1.48 16.55
N SER A 679 -2.22 -2.00 15.39
CA SER A 679 -3.64 -2.34 15.12
C SER A 679 -4.07 -3.73 15.59
N VAL A 680 -3.24 -4.46 16.35
CA VAL A 680 -3.65 -5.75 16.95
C VAL A 680 -3.52 -5.73 18.48
N LYS A 681 -2.59 -4.94 19.04
CA LYS A 681 -2.44 -4.81 20.51
C LYS A 681 -3.24 -3.65 21.15
N LYS A 682 -3.53 -2.55 20.44
CA LYS A 682 -4.39 -1.48 21.00
C LYS A 682 -5.88 -1.77 20.87
N ASP A 683 -6.28 -2.50 19.83
CA ASP A 683 -7.68 -2.87 19.62
C ASP A 683 -8.12 -4.11 20.43
N SER A 684 -7.26 -4.76 21.21
CA SER A 684 -7.67 -5.85 22.12
C SER A 684 -7.71 -5.46 23.59
N ARG A 685 -7.17 -4.29 23.96
CA ARG A 685 -7.21 -3.78 25.35
C ARG A 685 -7.92 -2.44 25.53
N MET A 686 -8.32 -1.76 24.45
CA MET A 686 -9.06 -0.48 24.53
C MET A 686 -10.59 -0.62 24.38
N TYR A 687 -11.12 -1.83 24.18
CA TYR A 687 -12.57 -2.10 24.30
C TYR A 687 -13.05 -2.28 25.76
N SER A 688 -12.33 -1.72 26.75
CA SER A 688 -12.94 -1.45 28.05
C SER A 688 -13.77 -0.16 27.99
N LYS A 689 -14.99 -0.30 27.46
CA LYS A 689 -16.21 0.32 27.99
C LYS A 689 -16.35 1.85 28.10
N LYS A 690 -15.58 2.72 27.42
CA LYS A 690 -15.80 4.17 27.67
C LYS A 690 -15.64 5.26 26.61
N ASN A 691 -15.34 5.05 25.33
CA ASN A 691 -15.35 6.19 24.38
C ASN A 691 -15.67 5.76 22.93
N MET A 692 -16.92 5.34 22.68
CA MET A 692 -17.47 5.28 21.33
C MET A 692 -18.37 6.51 21.16
N VAL A 693 -18.00 7.44 20.28
CA VAL A 693 -18.84 8.61 19.95
C VAL A 693 -19.93 8.12 18.99
N VAL A 694 -20.95 7.50 19.55
CA VAL A 694 -22.24 7.31 18.89
C VAL A 694 -22.90 8.69 18.86
N ASP A 695 -23.38 9.16 17.70
CA ASP A 695 -24.23 10.34 17.68
C ASP A 695 -25.56 9.96 18.36
N GLU A 696 -25.64 10.25 19.66
CA GLU A 696 -26.74 9.85 20.55
C GLU A 696 -28.10 10.37 20.06
N HIS A 697 -28.11 11.38 19.20
CA HIS A 697 -29.31 12.03 18.68
C HIS A 697 -29.81 11.46 17.36
N LEU A 698 -28.99 10.70 16.61
CA LEU A 698 -29.31 10.31 15.23
C LEU A 698 -30.56 9.42 15.11
N PHE A 699 -30.85 8.58 16.11
CA PHE A 699 -31.99 7.65 16.09
C PHE A 699 -32.96 7.76 17.27
N GLU A 700 -32.78 8.76 18.15
CA GLU A 700 -33.53 8.86 19.41
C GLU A 700 -35.06 8.93 19.21
N ASP A 701 -35.52 9.60 18.16
CA ASP A 701 -36.96 9.67 17.84
C ASP A 701 -37.52 8.31 17.38
N ASN A 702 -36.74 7.55 16.60
CA ASN A 702 -37.12 6.19 16.20
C ASN A 702 -37.13 5.24 17.40
N VAL A 703 -36.14 5.36 18.29
CA VAL A 703 -36.04 4.52 19.49
C VAL A 703 -37.23 4.77 20.43
N LYS A 704 -37.62 6.03 20.66
CA LYS A 704 -38.83 6.37 21.44
C LYS A 704 -40.12 5.80 20.84
N LEU A 705 -40.22 5.74 19.51
CA LEU A 705 -41.35 5.10 18.83
C LEU A 705 -41.36 3.58 19.04
N LEU A 706 -40.19 2.94 19.03
CA LEU A 706 -40.03 1.51 19.28
C LEU A 706 -40.25 1.14 20.76
N GLU A 707 -39.81 1.97 21.70
CA GLU A 707 -40.08 1.81 23.14
C GLU A 707 -41.60 1.82 23.41
N ARG A 708 -42.37 2.65 22.70
CA ARG A 708 -43.83 2.65 22.79
C ARG A 708 -44.47 1.39 22.23
N LYS A 709 -43.89 0.77 21.19
CA LYS A 709 -44.36 -0.53 20.67
C LYS A 709 -44.18 -1.68 21.67
N LYS A 710 -43.19 -1.58 22.58
CA LYS A 710 -42.97 -2.53 23.67
C LYS A 710 -44.04 -2.43 24.76
N VAL A 711 -44.69 -1.27 24.91
CA VAL A 711 -45.74 -1.06 25.91
C VAL A 711 -47.03 -1.75 25.46
N GLY A 712 -47.36 -2.87 26.10
CA GLY A 712 -48.56 -3.67 25.82
C GLY A 712 -48.30 -5.02 25.14
N THR A 713 -47.04 -5.40 24.92
CA THR A 713 -46.68 -6.75 24.48
C THR A 713 -46.78 -7.77 25.62
N LYS A 714 -47.16 -9.01 25.31
CA LYS A 714 -47.28 -10.12 26.25
C LYS A 714 -45.91 -10.59 26.77
N GLU A 715 -45.89 -11.49 27.76
CA GLU A 715 -44.64 -11.98 28.37
C GLU A 715 -43.80 -12.81 27.38
N ASN A 716 -42.53 -12.41 27.18
CA ASN A 716 -41.48 -13.06 26.39
C ASN A 716 -41.74 -13.22 24.87
N PRO A 717 -41.93 -12.12 24.10
CA PRO A 717 -41.98 -12.20 22.65
C PRO A 717 -40.59 -12.50 22.06
N VAL A 718 -40.57 -13.10 20.87
CA VAL A 718 -39.35 -13.20 20.04
C VAL A 718 -39.10 -11.85 19.39
N VAL A 719 -38.06 -11.16 19.83
CA VAL A 719 -37.74 -9.80 19.36
C VAL A 719 -36.85 -9.85 18.13
N PHE A 720 -37.32 -9.25 17.03
CA PHE A 720 -36.51 -8.97 15.85
C PHE A 720 -35.99 -7.53 15.95
N TYR A 721 -34.67 -7.38 16.06
CA TYR A 721 -34.04 -6.13 16.46
C TYR A 721 -32.91 -5.71 15.50
N GLY A 722 -32.86 -4.42 15.17
CA GLY A 722 -31.88 -3.86 14.24
C GLY A 722 -32.19 -4.14 12.77
N SER A 723 -31.46 -3.47 11.87
CA SER A 723 -31.58 -3.52 10.40
C SER A 723 -32.84 -2.90 9.77
N SER A 724 -32.64 -2.25 8.63
CA SER A 724 -33.72 -1.76 7.75
C SER A 724 -34.56 -2.91 7.19
N SER A 725 -33.96 -4.09 6.97
CA SER A 725 -34.68 -5.26 6.43
C SER A 725 -35.70 -5.79 7.44
N VAL A 726 -35.37 -5.79 8.73
CA VAL A 726 -36.32 -6.12 9.81
C VAL A 726 -37.40 -5.05 9.88
N ARG A 727 -37.05 -3.76 9.88
CA ARG A 727 -38.02 -2.65 9.91
C ARG A 727 -39.09 -2.77 8.81
N LEU A 728 -38.69 -3.20 7.62
CA LEU A 728 -39.54 -3.33 6.44
C LEU A 728 -40.21 -4.69 6.30
N TRP A 729 -40.06 -5.59 7.28
CA TRP A 729 -40.69 -6.90 7.28
C TRP A 729 -42.16 -6.80 7.68
N GLU A 730 -43.01 -6.40 6.75
CA GLU A 730 -44.45 -6.15 6.99
C GLU A 730 -45.25 -7.41 7.31
N ARG A 731 -44.81 -8.57 6.84
CA ARG A 731 -45.48 -9.87 7.03
C ARG A 731 -44.90 -10.72 8.17
N LEU A 732 -44.12 -10.12 9.06
CA LEU A 732 -43.42 -10.85 10.14
C LEU A 732 -44.35 -11.73 10.99
N ASP A 733 -45.55 -11.23 11.33
CA ASP A 733 -46.55 -11.98 12.10
C ASP A 733 -47.13 -13.17 11.31
N GLU A 734 -47.23 -13.07 9.98
CA GLU A 734 -47.71 -14.15 9.11
C GLU A 734 -46.64 -15.21 8.88
N ASP A 735 -45.39 -14.77 8.67
CA ASP A 735 -44.25 -15.64 8.40
C ASP A 735 -43.85 -16.45 9.64
N PHE A 736 -44.12 -15.92 10.84
CA PHE A 736 -43.95 -16.59 12.13
C PHE A 736 -45.29 -16.91 12.80
N ALA A 737 -46.30 -17.29 12.01
CA ALA A 737 -47.60 -17.69 12.52
C ALA A 737 -47.48 -18.79 13.60
N GLY A 738 -47.97 -18.49 14.80
CA GLY A 738 -47.88 -19.37 15.97
C GLY A 738 -46.80 -18.99 16.98
N HIS A 739 -45.94 -18.03 16.67
CA HIS A 739 -45.01 -17.41 17.61
C HIS A 739 -45.40 -15.94 17.86
N GLU A 740 -45.23 -15.48 19.09
CA GLU A 740 -45.40 -14.05 19.40
C GLU A 740 -44.10 -13.33 19.06
N VAL A 741 -44.14 -12.48 18.04
CA VAL A 741 -42.96 -11.78 17.51
C VAL A 741 -43.11 -10.27 17.70
N LEU A 742 -41.99 -9.56 17.85
CA LEU A 742 -41.98 -8.11 17.98
C LEU A 742 -40.94 -7.50 17.04
N ASN A 743 -41.40 -6.65 16.13
CA ASN A 743 -40.53 -5.95 15.18
C ASN A 743 -40.03 -4.62 15.77
N LEU A 744 -38.76 -4.62 16.21
CA LEU A 744 -38.01 -3.46 16.69
C LEU A 744 -36.90 -3.04 15.71
N GLY A 745 -37.12 -3.24 14.40
CA GLY A 745 -36.20 -2.78 13.37
C GLY A 745 -36.22 -1.25 13.20
N PHE A 746 -35.06 -0.65 12.94
CA PHE A 746 -34.92 0.76 12.58
C PHE A 746 -33.92 0.94 11.44
N GLY A 747 -34.17 1.95 10.59
CA GLY A 747 -33.40 2.16 9.38
C GLY A 747 -32.02 2.74 9.68
N GLY A 748 -30.97 2.24 9.00
CA GLY A 748 -29.59 2.69 9.22
C GLY A 748 -28.91 2.13 10.47
N ALA A 749 -29.52 1.12 11.11
CA ALA A 749 -28.96 0.44 12.27
C ALA A 749 -27.64 -0.29 11.93
N THR A 750 -26.55 0.12 12.57
CA THR A 750 -25.29 -0.63 12.65
C THR A 750 -25.24 -1.44 13.94
N ILE A 751 -24.31 -2.39 14.06
CA ILE A 751 -24.09 -3.14 15.31
C ILE A 751 -23.86 -2.20 16.50
N ASP A 752 -23.17 -1.08 16.30
CA ASP A 752 -22.89 -0.09 17.34
C ASP A 752 -24.16 0.57 17.88
N TYR A 753 -25.08 0.99 17.00
CA TYR A 753 -26.38 1.52 17.41
C TYR A 753 -27.25 0.43 18.06
N CYS A 754 -27.21 -0.80 17.54
CA CYS A 754 -27.90 -1.92 18.14
C CYS A 754 -27.39 -2.21 19.56
N ALA A 755 -26.08 -2.21 19.79
CA ALA A 755 -25.48 -2.39 21.11
C ALA A 755 -25.84 -1.24 22.06
N TYR A 756 -25.78 0.00 21.59
CA TYR A 756 -26.11 1.19 22.38
C TYR A 756 -27.58 1.19 22.86
N TYR A 757 -28.54 0.84 21.99
CA TYR A 757 -29.96 0.83 22.35
C TYR A 757 -30.47 -0.52 22.89
N PHE A 758 -29.62 -1.55 22.99
CA PHE A 758 -30.02 -2.91 23.37
C PHE A 758 -30.73 -2.95 24.73
N ASP A 759 -30.17 -2.24 25.72
CA ASP A 759 -30.72 -2.21 27.08
C ASP A 759 -32.09 -1.51 27.15
N ARG A 760 -32.37 -0.59 26.22
CA ARG A 760 -33.63 0.14 26.14
C ARG A 760 -34.71 -0.61 25.37
N LEU A 761 -34.32 -1.30 24.29
CA LEU A 761 -35.26 -1.91 23.34
C LEU A 761 -35.46 -3.41 23.53
N VAL A 762 -34.44 -4.17 23.93
CA VAL A 762 -34.48 -5.64 23.92
C VAL A 762 -34.56 -6.25 25.32
N LYS A 763 -33.81 -5.73 26.30
CA LYS A 763 -33.88 -6.26 27.67
C LYS A 763 -35.28 -6.08 28.27
N PRO A 764 -35.77 -7.02 29.12
CA PRO A 764 -37.08 -6.95 29.76
C PRO A 764 -37.36 -5.61 30.45
#